data_AF-A0A3M7MCG0-F1
#
_entry.id   AF-A0A3M7MCG0-F1
#
_cell.length_a   1.000
_cell.length_b   1.000
_cell.length_c   1.000
_cell.angle_alpha   90.00
_cell.angle_beta   90.00
_cell.angle_gamma   90.00
#
_symmetry.space_group_name_H-M   'P 1'
#
loop_
_entity.id
_entity.type
_entity.pdbx_description
1 polymer ?
#
loop_
_entity_poly.entity_id
_entity_poly.type
_entity_poly.pdbx_seq_one_letter_code
_entity_poly.pdbx_strand_id
1 'polypeptide(L)'
;MTSAPTIQPKFLPNRHDLGIVAVGFSGGQPKAGVDAAPMALIENGLIKQLEEELDFNVTYDGQVHAYTELQPADDPDYRGMKRPKFASAVTKQVSDQVYEHAKSGKLVLTLGGDHSIAIGTVSGTAKAVRERLGKDIAVIWVDAHADINTPETSDSGNIHGMPVSFLTGLATEEREDVFGWIKEEHRLSTKKLVYIGLRDIDKGEKKILREHDPMWAPSTGTPVRGGLTLREGDFIAECVAETGSLIALDLVEVNPSLDAEGAGDTVRAGVSIVRYVDGMVLVDYSITRLCDENVLKMAPAVFPDHKSERKVTQTDTAATRSPMRVCGFCVSNILESAASSGQHRILTDGAKTALNQCTFCSSLYANIGGSLLRTENWPLYHWTLRALPRGRELRGSMMLRFWSSHPTLTTKPFRFLPGTDLHVSAPEDLQESTDPKDSGGTQINRWMETYMRDHQGCSKAWHSQRFNASFLPTRLLDVDTGDDNTVRLVDTKITKAKGPYCTLSHAWGGPQAKPPPTTTVWNMAKHLITDINLDELPPNFKQAIQVIRFLKVRYIWIDSLAIVQDPFGDFAREADLMHKVYRYSHCNIVAAHSKHAYGGLFRRRIPHEILPVKYQGTNATHRLGEKTWTIVPADLWEKELLISPIYSRGWVFQAFPPLGYSNRPEANFEQLIERILSPRLLHFTKHQIFWDCGTLSACEVFPTGLPFPLDHKASTDRHWRGRLVKSTVSSNALTGVNDNESSYTFWTSAVQNYTECDLTNQGDKSIAIWSIAKLLRDFMGEQYAVGMWSQALEEQMAWRVRDTRSCERMPELDANIPSWSWASVKGPVVPQHRLAIRSYKVTDHTGAIVKFTVKEEYRQGDKEPVLENRALALKTNINYGRLIHVQEDKYHLQVSNGTSSDAIEMHAFPDTPLATTGIDPEKCAFLILAASATSHNTSSPQLTRPSSPEAYQTYSGIGLLLITHSAWFADQEQLYHEYKSAQAGVKPSREQEWRLNAFSKLMLQQSERVMKMKGQIASVYRRVGALQFRDLDEQAFNALTNEQLRKNIWLE
;
A
#
# COMPACT_ATOMS: atom_id res chain seq x y z
N MET A 1 2.69 20.09 -32.00
CA MET A 1 2.38 21.19 -31.07
C MET A 1 1.41 20.67 -30.03
N THR A 2 1.97 20.07 -28.98
CA THR A 2 1.28 19.70 -27.73
C THR A 2 1.10 20.98 -26.91
N SER A 3 -0.10 21.24 -26.39
CA SER A 3 -0.35 22.42 -25.56
C SER A 3 0.51 22.39 -24.29
N ALA A 4 1.09 23.54 -23.92
CA ALA A 4 1.95 23.73 -22.76
C ALA A 4 1.27 23.27 -21.44
N PRO A 5 2.06 22.84 -20.42
CA PRO A 5 1.53 22.37 -19.14
C PRO A 5 0.65 23.42 -18.44
N THR A 6 -0.30 23.02 -17.59
CA THR A 6 -1.20 23.95 -16.88
C THR A 6 -0.63 24.51 -15.57
N ILE A 7 0.53 24.02 -15.09
CA ILE A 7 1.11 24.41 -13.79
C ILE A 7 1.94 25.69 -13.97
N GLN A 8 1.54 26.74 -13.25
CA GLN A 8 2.28 28.00 -13.20
C GLN A 8 3.41 27.90 -12.17
N PRO A 9 4.67 28.22 -12.51
CA PRO A 9 5.76 28.23 -11.56
C PRO A 9 5.54 29.32 -10.49
N LYS A 10 5.78 28.98 -9.23
CA LYS A 10 5.56 29.86 -8.08
C LYS A 10 6.63 30.94 -7.91
N PHE A 11 7.85 30.66 -8.39
CA PHE A 11 9.05 31.44 -8.07
C PHE A 11 9.83 31.90 -9.32
N LEU A 12 9.39 31.51 -10.51
CA LEU A 12 9.95 31.94 -11.78
C LEU A 12 8.98 32.91 -12.47
N PRO A 13 9.44 34.04 -13.04
CA PRO A 13 8.56 34.98 -13.74
C PRO A 13 8.03 34.42 -15.06
N ASN A 14 8.82 33.57 -15.71
CA ASN A 14 8.47 32.87 -16.93
C ASN A 14 8.88 31.41 -16.79
N ARG A 15 7.98 30.52 -17.21
CA ARG A 15 8.17 29.07 -17.16
C ARG A 15 9.11 28.55 -18.25
N HIS A 16 9.23 29.27 -19.36
CA HIS A 16 9.97 28.81 -20.54
C HIS A 16 11.41 29.31 -20.55
N ASP A 17 11.81 30.17 -19.61
CA ASP A 17 13.17 30.72 -19.62
C ASP A 17 14.12 29.81 -18.83
N LEU A 18 15.07 29.18 -19.56
CA LEU A 18 16.04 28.23 -19.01
C LEU A 18 17.46 28.78 -19.18
N GLY A 19 18.25 28.81 -18.11
CA GLY A 19 19.70 29.04 -18.15
C GLY A 19 20.44 27.73 -18.00
N ILE A 20 21.44 27.46 -18.86
CA ILE A 20 22.25 26.23 -18.79
C ILE A 20 23.68 26.59 -18.44
N VAL A 21 24.23 25.92 -17.43
CA VAL A 21 25.64 26.00 -17.02
C VAL A 21 26.27 24.61 -17.19
N ALA A 22 27.21 24.47 -18.12
CA ALA A 22 27.88 23.19 -18.39
C ALA A 22 29.29 23.18 -17.77
N VAL A 23 29.52 22.31 -16.78
CA VAL A 23 30.73 22.28 -15.94
C VAL A 23 31.44 20.95 -16.06
N GLY A 24 32.53 20.91 -16.82
CA GLY A 24 33.37 19.73 -17.00
C GLY A 24 34.45 19.63 -15.92
N PHE A 25 34.05 19.38 -14.66
CA PHE A 25 34.97 19.42 -13.51
C PHE A 25 35.10 18.07 -12.80
N SER A 26 36.32 17.63 -12.51
CA SER A 26 36.62 16.43 -11.70
C SER A 26 37.65 16.68 -10.61
N GLY A 27 37.92 17.95 -10.26
CA GLY A 27 38.98 18.33 -9.33
C GLY A 27 38.69 18.01 -7.86
N GLY A 28 37.44 17.75 -7.50
CA GLY A 28 37.01 17.39 -6.15
C GLY A 28 37.27 15.92 -5.78
N GLN A 29 37.68 15.09 -6.75
CA GLN A 29 37.96 13.66 -6.55
C GLN A 29 39.08 13.15 -7.49
N PRO A 30 39.67 11.96 -7.24
CA PRO A 30 40.85 11.53 -7.98
C PRO A 30 40.56 10.87 -9.34
N LYS A 31 39.30 10.55 -9.68
CA LYS A 31 38.95 9.83 -10.92
C LYS A 31 38.57 10.81 -12.03
N ALA A 32 39.22 10.69 -13.18
CA ALA A 32 38.77 11.38 -14.39
C ALA A 32 37.50 10.73 -14.99
N GLY A 33 36.82 11.45 -15.87
CA GLY A 33 35.75 10.95 -16.73
C GLY A 33 34.38 11.58 -16.50
N VAL A 34 34.10 12.09 -15.29
CA VAL A 34 32.88 12.88 -15.01
C VAL A 34 32.95 14.26 -15.66
N ASP A 35 34.15 14.79 -15.87
CA ASP A 35 34.41 16.03 -16.61
C ASP A 35 33.96 15.97 -18.08
N ALA A 36 33.85 14.78 -18.67
CA ALA A 36 33.38 14.58 -20.03
C ALA A 36 31.83 14.53 -20.15
N ALA A 37 31.11 14.50 -19.04
CA ALA A 37 29.67 14.27 -19.03
C ALA A 37 28.82 15.38 -19.66
N PRO A 38 29.09 16.67 -19.40
CA PRO A 38 28.29 17.75 -19.99
C PRO A 38 28.37 17.71 -21.52
N MET A 39 29.57 17.48 -22.07
CA MET A 39 29.77 17.33 -23.51
C MET A 39 28.98 16.14 -24.06
N ALA A 40 29.04 14.97 -23.41
CA ALA A 40 28.30 13.79 -23.83
C ALA A 40 26.78 14.00 -23.82
N LEU A 41 26.22 14.71 -22.82
CA LEU A 41 24.80 15.03 -22.74
C LEU A 41 24.38 16.00 -23.87
N ILE A 42 25.19 17.01 -24.15
CA ILE A 42 24.94 18.00 -25.21
C ILE A 42 25.00 17.34 -26.60
N GLU A 43 26.03 16.52 -26.87
CA GLU A 43 26.19 15.78 -28.13
C GLU A 43 25.04 14.79 -28.38
N ASN A 44 24.42 14.26 -27.33
CA ASN A 44 23.20 13.42 -27.44
C ASN A 44 21.92 14.24 -27.66
N GLY A 45 22.05 15.54 -27.96
CA GLY A 45 20.96 16.39 -28.41
C GLY A 45 20.10 16.98 -27.29
N LEU A 46 20.61 17.06 -26.06
CA LEU A 46 19.85 17.60 -24.92
C LEU A 46 19.36 19.02 -25.15
N ILE A 47 20.22 19.92 -25.64
CA ILE A 47 19.87 21.33 -25.93
C ILE A 47 18.75 21.43 -26.96
N LYS A 48 18.94 20.71 -28.08
CA LYS A 48 17.96 20.65 -29.17
C LYS A 48 16.61 20.10 -28.69
N GLN A 49 16.60 19.12 -27.80
CA GLN A 49 15.37 18.58 -27.21
C GLN A 49 14.68 19.60 -26.29
N LEU A 50 15.44 20.36 -25.49
CA LEU A 50 14.89 21.41 -24.62
C LEU A 50 14.23 22.53 -25.43
N GLU A 51 14.85 22.96 -26.53
CA GLU A 51 14.32 24.01 -27.41
C GLU A 51 13.17 23.51 -28.30
N GLU A 52 13.35 22.38 -29.00
CA GLU A 52 12.41 21.92 -30.05
C GLU A 52 11.26 21.06 -29.51
N GLU A 53 11.50 20.24 -28.48
CA GLU A 53 10.47 19.34 -27.91
C GLU A 53 9.74 19.94 -26.70
N LEU A 54 10.44 20.73 -25.89
CA LEU A 54 9.92 21.28 -24.62
C LEU A 54 9.68 22.80 -24.65
N ASP A 55 9.96 23.48 -25.77
CA ASP A 55 9.65 24.90 -25.98
C ASP A 55 10.29 25.83 -24.91
N PHE A 56 11.52 25.51 -24.49
CA PHE A 56 12.31 26.39 -23.62
C PHE A 56 13.07 27.45 -24.44
N ASN A 57 13.04 28.68 -23.95
CA ASN A 57 13.95 29.75 -24.32
C ASN A 57 15.30 29.52 -23.61
N VAL A 58 16.15 28.69 -24.22
CA VAL A 58 17.44 28.31 -23.64
C VAL A 58 18.46 29.45 -23.76
N THR A 59 19.08 29.80 -22.63
CA THR A 59 20.26 30.67 -22.56
C THR A 59 21.47 29.80 -22.20
N TYR A 60 22.31 29.54 -23.17
CA TYR A 60 23.55 28.76 -23.04
C TYR A 60 24.66 29.46 -23.83
N ASP A 61 25.87 29.51 -23.29
CA ASP A 61 27.02 30.19 -23.93
C ASP A 61 27.76 29.33 -24.97
N GLY A 62 27.30 28.10 -25.18
CA GLY A 62 27.83 27.19 -26.19
C GLY A 62 29.08 26.42 -25.76
N GLN A 63 29.55 26.58 -24.52
CA GLN A 63 30.82 25.99 -24.07
C GLN A 63 30.67 25.14 -22.80
N VAL A 64 31.44 24.05 -22.74
CA VAL A 64 31.63 23.26 -21.50
C VAL A 64 32.85 23.83 -20.78
N HIS A 65 32.65 24.36 -19.57
CA HIS A 65 33.70 25.01 -18.79
C HIS A 65 34.46 23.99 -17.95
N ALA A 66 35.73 23.78 -18.28
CA ALA A 66 36.65 22.95 -17.49
C ALA A 66 37.42 23.73 -16.42
N TYR A 67 37.40 25.07 -16.51
CA TYR A 67 38.03 26.02 -15.58
C TYR A 67 39.52 25.78 -15.30
N THR A 68 40.25 25.17 -16.23
CA THR A 68 41.68 24.85 -16.09
C THR A 68 42.56 26.08 -15.85
N GLU A 69 42.12 27.25 -16.31
CA GLU A 69 42.77 28.54 -16.10
C GLU A 69 42.76 29.01 -14.64
N LEU A 70 41.86 28.46 -13.80
CA LEU A 70 41.79 28.73 -12.37
C LEU A 70 42.70 27.82 -11.55
N GLN A 71 43.42 26.89 -12.19
CA GLN A 71 44.30 25.97 -11.50
C GLN A 71 45.50 26.73 -10.89
N PRO A 72 45.67 26.71 -9.56
CA PRO A 72 46.78 27.40 -8.91
C PRO A 72 48.12 26.68 -9.18
N ALA A 73 49.21 27.45 -9.15
CA ALA A 73 50.57 26.90 -9.30
C ALA A 73 50.97 25.95 -8.17
N ASP A 74 50.40 26.13 -6.97
CA ASP A 74 50.61 25.28 -5.79
C ASP A 74 49.32 25.13 -4.97
N ASP A 75 48.88 23.89 -4.76
CA ASP A 75 47.63 23.51 -4.07
C ASP A 75 47.87 22.40 -3.04
N PRO A 76 48.60 22.70 -1.96
CA PRO A 76 48.89 21.70 -0.94
C PRO A 76 47.61 21.34 -0.18
N ASP A 77 47.54 20.08 0.27
CA ASP A 77 46.46 19.61 1.14
C ASP A 77 46.31 20.51 2.37
N TYR A 78 45.08 20.85 2.71
CA TYR A 78 44.80 21.78 3.81
C TYR A 78 43.53 21.36 4.56
N ARG A 79 43.63 21.34 5.90
CA ARG A 79 42.57 20.83 6.80
C ARG A 79 42.04 19.43 6.44
N GLY A 80 42.89 18.58 5.87
CA GLY A 80 42.50 17.22 5.44
C GLY A 80 41.85 17.17 4.05
N MET A 81 41.61 18.31 3.40
CA MET A 81 41.14 18.37 2.01
C MET A 81 42.30 18.27 1.03
N LYS A 82 42.08 17.55 -0.07
CA LYS A 82 43.03 17.43 -1.18
C LYS A 82 42.80 18.52 -2.22
N ARG A 83 43.85 19.27 -2.53
CA ARG A 83 43.85 20.37 -3.53
C ARG A 83 42.65 21.34 -3.40
N PRO A 84 42.43 21.94 -2.22
CA PRO A 84 41.21 22.71 -1.97
C PRO A 84 41.15 24.07 -2.65
N LYS A 85 42.27 24.68 -3.04
CA LYS A 85 42.26 26.00 -3.68
C LYS A 85 41.62 25.94 -5.06
N PHE A 86 41.92 24.89 -5.84
CA PHE A 86 41.35 24.73 -7.17
C PHE A 86 39.84 24.50 -7.12
N ALA A 87 39.37 23.57 -6.28
CA ALA A 87 37.94 23.32 -6.10
C ALA A 87 37.19 24.57 -5.56
N SER A 88 37.80 25.31 -4.62
CA SER A 88 37.26 26.57 -4.11
C SER A 88 37.12 27.64 -5.21
N ALA A 89 38.14 27.82 -6.05
CA ALA A 89 38.10 28.80 -7.15
C ALA A 89 37.05 28.44 -8.20
N VAL A 90 36.96 27.16 -8.58
CA VAL A 90 35.98 26.67 -9.57
C VAL A 90 34.55 26.81 -9.04
N THR A 91 34.28 26.34 -7.82
CA THR A 91 32.94 26.42 -7.24
C THR A 91 32.47 27.85 -7.03
N LYS A 92 33.39 28.79 -6.73
CA LYS A 92 33.08 30.23 -6.71
C LYS A 92 32.65 30.74 -8.08
N GLN A 93 33.40 30.39 -9.13
CA GLN A 93 33.06 30.82 -10.50
C GLN A 93 31.72 30.23 -10.97
N VAL A 94 31.45 28.95 -10.63
CA VAL A 94 30.14 28.31 -10.88
C VAL A 94 29.03 29.03 -10.12
N SER A 95 29.26 29.43 -8.86
CA SER A 95 28.31 30.22 -8.08
C SER A 95 27.94 31.53 -8.75
N ASP A 96 28.93 32.24 -9.29
CA ASP A 96 28.69 33.51 -9.98
C ASP A 96 27.88 33.31 -11.28
N GLN A 97 28.20 32.28 -12.08
CA GLN A 97 27.46 31.98 -13.30
C GLN A 97 26.00 31.56 -13.03
N VAL A 98 25.79 30.66 -12.07
CA VAL A 98 24.46 30.20 -11.66
C VAL A 98 23.64 31.36 -11.08
N TYR A 99 24.28 32.23 -10.28
CA TYR A 99 23.65 33.42 -9.73
C TYR A 99 23.14 34.37 -10.82
N GLU A 100 23.86 34.60 -11.91
CA GLU A 100 23.39 35.48 -12.99
C GLU A 100 22.11 34.94 -13.67
N HIS A 101 22.05 33.63 -13.94
CA HIS A 101 20.84 33.00 -14.47
C HIS A 101 19.69 33.02 -13.47
N ALA A 102 19.94 32.61 -12.22
CA ALA A 102 18.92 32.59 -11.17
C ALA A 102 18.43 34.00 -10.84
N LYS A 103 19.30 35.03 -10.84
CA LYS A 103 18.93 36.42 -10.56
C LYS A 103 18.06 37.02 -11.66
N SER A 104 18.23 36.57 -12.90
CA SER A 104 17.44 37.06 -14.05
C SER A 104 16.06 36.42 -14.19
N GLY A 105 15.65 35.51 -13.30
CA GLY A 105 14.32 34.90 -13.39
C GLY A 105 14.28 33.48 -13.94
N LYS A 106 15.41 32.93 -14.39
CA LYS A 106 15.43 31.70 -15.19
C LYS A 106 15.43 30.46 -14.29
N LEU A 107 14.84 29.38 -14.78
CA LEU A 107 15.14 28.03 -14.30
C LEU A 107 16.61 27.76 -14.61
N VAL A 108 17.40 27.28 -13.64
CA VAL A 108 18.82 26.98 -13.89
C VAL A 108 19.04 25.47 -14.00
N LEU A 109 19.63 25.02 -15.10
CA LEU A 109 20.04 23.63 -15.31
C LEU A 109 21.57 23.55 -15.34
N THR A 110 22.16 22.91 -14.34
CA THR A 110 23.61 22.65 -14.32
C THR A 110 23.89 21.23 -14.82
N LEU A 111 24.70 21.13 -15.87
CA LEU A 111 25.24 19.86 -16.37
C LEU A 111 26.65 19.71 -15.80
N GLY A 112 26.84 18.78 -14.88
CA GLY A 112 28.02 18.74 -14.04
C GLY A 112 28.99 17.60 -14.29
N GLY A 113 30.16 17.74 -13.66
CA GLY A 113 31.10 16.67 -13.42
C GLY A 113 30.94 16.11 -12.00
N ASP A 114 31.97 16.10 -11.17
CA ASP A 114 31.87 15.58 -9.81
C ASP A 114 30.93 16.41 -8.92
N HIS A 115 30.44 15.82 -7.82
CA HIS A 115 29.44 16.45 -6.97
C HIS A 115 29.97 17.67 -6.19
N SER A 116 31.28 17.98 -6.25
CA SER A 116 31.82 19.19 -5.58
C SER A 116 31.25 20.49 -6.13
N ILE A 117 30.81 20.48 -7.40
CA ILE A 117 30.23 21.67 -8.03
C ILE A 117 28.94 22.13 -7.36
N ALA A 118 28.26 21.25 -6.61
CA ALA A 118 27.05 21.59 -5.87
C ALA A 118 27.29 22.73 -4.86
N ILE A 119 28.53 22.88 -4.37
CA ILE A 119 28.94 24.03 -3.56
C ILE A 119 28.64 25.34 -4.29
N GLY A 120 28.92 25.40 -5.59
CA GLY A 120 28.68 26.59 -6.41
C GLY A 120 27.23 26.73 -6.89
N THR A 121 26.62 25.64 -7.35
CA THR A 121 25.26 25.71 -7.93
C THR A 121 24.22 26.11 -6.88
N VAL A 122 24.29 25.49 -5.70
CA VAL A 122 23.38 25.76 -4.60
C VAL A 122 23.66 27.14 -4.00
N SER A 123 24.93 27.55 -3.85
CA SER A 123 25.27 28.87 -3.30
C SER A 123 24.77 30.02 -4.18
N GLY A 124 24.97 29.91 -5.50
CA GLY A 124 24.53 30.93 -6.46
C GLY A 124 23.00 31.05 -6.50
N THR A 125 22.32 29.90 -6.49
CA THR A 125 20.85 29.85 -6.45
C THR A 125 20.29 30.41 -5.14
N ALA A 126 20.87 30.01 -3.99
CA ALA A 126 20.42 30.47 -2.67
C ALA A 126 20.54 31.98 -2.53
N LYS A 127 21.68 32.55 -2.95
CA LYS A 127 21.91 34.00 -2.96
C LYS A 127 20.91 34.72 -3.86
N ALA A 128 20.75 34.27 -5.11
CA ALA A 128 19.85 34.91 -6.07
C ALA A 128 18.39 34.91 -5.60
N VAL A 129 17.92 33.81 -5.02
CA VAL A 129 16.54 33.67 -4.55
C VAL A 129 16.28 34.52 -3.30
N ARG A 130 17.27 34.61 -2.38
CA ARG A 130 17.19 35.53 -1.25
C ARG A 130 17.09 36.97 -1.70
N GLU A 131 17.93 37.38 -2.65
CA GLU A 131 17.89 38.76 -3.19
C GLU A 131 16.59 39.06 -3.93
N ARG A 132 16.09 38.14 -4.75
CA ARG A 132 14.89 38.35 -5.56
C ARG A 132 13.59 38.27 -4.75
N LEU A 133 13.51 37.31 -3.83
CA LEU A 133 12.24 36.90 -3.22
C LEU A 133 12.23 37.02 -1.69
N GLY A 134 13.37 37.29 -1.04
CA GLY A 134 13.48 37.33 0.41
C GLY A 134 13.20 35.97 1.08
N LYS A 135 13.46 34.87 0.37
CA LYS A 135 13.17 33.50 0.82
C LYS A 135 14.40 32.60 0.75
N ASP A 136 14.46 31.63 1.65
CA ASP A 136 15.43 30.54 1.58
C ASP A 136 14.95 29.43 0.62
N ILE A 137 15.90 28.80 -0.06
CA ILE A 137 15.64 27.63 -0.90
C ILE A 137 15.58 26.35 -0.07
N ALA A 138 14.92 25.33 -0.60
CA ALA A 138 14.99 23.95 -0.08
C ALA A 138 15.66 23.06 -1.12
N VAL A 139 16.43 22.07 -0.67
CA VAL A 139 17.20 21.16 -1.52
C VAL A 139 16.76 19.72 -1.27
N ILE A 140 16.48 19.03 -2.37
CA ILE A 140 16.25 17.59 -2.39
C ILE A 140 17.52 16.95 -2.97
N TRP A 141 18.28 16.28 -2.11
CA TRP A 141 19.55 15.64 -2.46
C TRP A 141 19.32 14.17 -2.78
N VAL A 142 19.30 13.83 -4.07
CA VAL A 142 19.06 12.45 -4.54
C VAL A 142 20.39 11.78 -4.85
N ASP A 143 20.96 11.10 -3.85
CA ASP A 143 22.28 10.48 -3.97
C ASP A 143 22.38 9.19 -3.14
N ALA A 144 23.34 8.32 -3.49
CA ALA A 144 23.75 7.20 -2.66
C ALA A 144 24.52 7.63 -1.40
N HIS A 145 25.24 8.75 -1.47
CA HIS A 145 26.06 9.32 -0.40
C HIS A 145 25.41 10.57 0.19
N ALA A 146 25.79 10.93 1.41
CA ALA A 146 25.25 12.13 2.06
C ALA A 146 26.03 13.41 1.68
N ASP A 147 27.27 13.25 1.23
CA ASP A 147 28.16 14.31 0.78
C ASP A 147 28.31 15.44 1.83
N ILE A 148 28.26 15.03 3.11
CA ILE A 148 28.20 15.92 4.28
C ILE A 148 29.42 15.78 5.19
N ASN A 149 30.48 15.10 4.75
CA ASN A 149 31.71 15.08 5.52
C ASN A 149 32.25 16.52 5.67
N THR A 150 32.69 16.87 6.87
CA THR A 150 33.57 18.03 7.08
C THR A 150 35.01 17.67 6.69
N PRO A 151 35.89 18.67 6.47
CA PRO A 151 37.33 18.44 6.25
C PRO A 151 37.98 17.52 7.29
N GLU A 152 37.53 17.61 8.56
CA GLU A 152 38.06 16.83 9.68
C GLU A 152 37.48 15.42 9.81
N THR A 153 36.35 15.13 9.15
CA THR A 153 35.63 13.86 9.30
C THR A 153 35.75 12.94 8.10
N SER A 154 36.22 13.46 6.95
CA SER A 154 36.48 12.65 5.76
C SER A 154 37.75 11.81 5.91
N ASP A 155 37.63 10.50 5.69
CA ASP A 155 38.78 9.58 5.65
C ASP A 155 39.59 9.70 4.34
N SER A 156 38.98 10.21 3.27
CA SER A 156 39.58 10.29 1.93
C SER A 156 40.19 11.66 1.61
N GLY A 157 39.70 12.72 2.24
CA GLY A 157 40.03 14.11 1.94
C GLY A 157 39.49 14.62 0.60
N ASN A 158 38.63 13.85 -0.08
CA ASN A 158 38.06 14.25 -1.36
C ASN A 158 36.87 15.20 -1.15
N ILE A 159 36.90 16.34 -1.83
CA ILE A 159 35.95 17.45 -1.63
C ILE A 159 34.56 17.13 -2.17
N HIS A 160 34.43 16.24 -3.16
CA HIS A 160 33.11 15.84 -3.69
C HIS A 160 32.17 15.20 -2.65
N GLY A 161 32.71 14.65 -1.54
CA GLY A 161 31.92 14.12 -0.41
C GLY A 161 31.71 15.10 0.74
N MET A 162 32.00 16.39 0.52
CA MET A 162 31.87 17.48 1.49
C MET A 162 30.90 18.64 1.13
N PRO A 163 30.28 18.74 -0.07
CA PRO A 163 29.49 19.92 -0.48
C PRO A 163 28.47 20.39 0.55
N VAL A 164 27.70 19.46 1.11
CA VAL A 164 26.60 19.80 2.01
C VAL A 164 27.14 20.42 3.30
N SER A 165 28.31 19.99 3.76
CA SER A 165 28.90 20.54 4.99
C SER A 165 29.25 22.04 4.85
N PHE A 166 29.77 22.45 3.69
CA PHE A 166 30.06 23.86 3.38
C PHE A 166 28.78 24.66 3.16
N LEU A 167 27.83 24.10 2.40
CA LEU A 167 26.55 24.74 2.11
C LEU A 167 25.71 24.97 3.37
N THR A 168 25.78 24.08 4.36
CA THR A 168 25.02 24.21 5.61
C THR A 168 25.76 24.97 6.71
N GLY A 169 27.03 25.34 6.48
CA GLY A 169 27.88 25.98 7.49
C GLY A 169 28.37 25.03 8.59
N LEU A 170 28.24 23.71 8.41
CA LEU A 170 28.88 22.71 9.29
C LEU A 170 30.41 22.73 9.13
N ALA A 171 30.89 23.01 7.92
CA ALA A 171 32.28 23.34 7.65
C ALA A 171 32.37 24.84 7.32
N THR A 172 33.13 25.58 8.12
CA THR A 172 33.41 27.01 7.89
C THR A 172 34.90 27.24 7.75
N GLU A 173 35.27 28.24 6.95
CA GLU A 173 36.66 28.68 6.75
C GLU A 173 36.68 30.20 6.55
N GLU A 174 37.75 30.86 6.99
CA GLU A 174 37.91 32.32 6.87
C GLU A 174 38.78 32.68 5.64
N ARG A 175 39.62 31.74 5.20
CA ARG A 175 40.47 31.92 4.02
C ARG A 175 39.64 31.99 2.73
N GLU A 176 39.60 33.17 2.11
CA GLU A 176 38.91 33.40 0.83
C GLU A 176 39.37 32.47 -0.30
N ASP A 177 40.64 32.06 -0.32
CA ASP A 177 41.19 31.14 -1.31
C ASP A 177 40.76 29.67 -1.08
N VAL A 178 40.18 29.35 0.09
CA VAL A 178 39.75 28.01 0.49
C VAL A 178 38.33 28.05 1.09
N PHE A 179 37.31 28.15 0.24
CA PHE A 179 35.88 28.16 0.59
C PHE A 179 35.42 29.28 1.56
N GLY A 180 36.31 30.17 2.02
CA GLY A 180 35.94 31.29 2.88
C GLY A 180 35.06 32.33 2.20
N TRP A 181 34.95 32.30 0.87
CA TRP A 181 34.00 33.12 0.11
C TRP A 181 32.53 32.76 0.37
N ILE A 182 32.24 31.60 0.97
CA ILE A 182 30.88 31.14 1.31
C ILE A 182 30.37 31.86 2.57
N LYS A 183 29.67 32.97 2.33
CA LYS A 183 29.00 33.77 3.36
C LYS A 183 27.56 33.31 3.63
N GLU A 184 26.89 33.92 4.61
CA GLU A 184 25.55 33.51 5.05
C GLU A 184 24.50 33.53 3.93
N GLU A 185 24.57 34.50 3.02
CA GLU A 185 23.69 34.60 1.86
C GLU A 185 23.83 33.44 0.86
N HIS A 186 24.91 32.66 0.95
CA HIS A 186 25.18 31.49 0.13
C HIS A 186 24.74 30.17 0.78
N ARG A 187 24.46 30.18 2.09
CA ARG A 187 24.27 28.94 2.87
C ARG A 187 22.84 28.43 2.83
N LEU A 188 22.63 27.21 3.28
CA LEU A 188 21.34 26.56 3.44
C LEU A 188 21.04 26.30 4.91
N SER A 189 19.76 26.39 5.25
CA SER A 189 19.29 25.81 6.51
C SER A 189 19.30 24.29 6.41
N THR A 190 19.88 23.61 7.40
CA THR A 190 19.83 22.14 7.52
C THR A 190 18.39 21.60 7.57
N LYS A 191 17.42 22.40 8.03
CA LYS A 191 15.98 22.03 8.04
C LYS A 191 15.32 22.05 6.66
N LYS A 192 16.00 22.61 5.67
CA LYS A 192 15.52 22.77 4.28
C LYS A 192 16.22 21.79 3.35
N LEU A 193 16.87 20.76 3.89
CA LEU A 193 17.54 19.70 3.16
C LEU A 193 16.82 18.37 3.38
N VAL A 194 16.59 17.63 2.29
CA VAL A 194 16.00 16.29 2.33
C VAL A 194 16.85 15.36 1.47
N TYR A 195 17.27 14.23 2.03
CA TYR A 195 18.00 13.20 1.30
C TYR A 195 17.08 12.11 0.78
N ILE A 196 17.34 11.62 -0.44
CA ILE A 196 16.65 10.47 -1.03
C ILE A 196 17.68 9.53 -1.66
N GLY A 197 17.63 8.24 -1.31
CA GLY A 197 18.46 7.21 -1.93
C GLY A 197 19.75 6.85 -1.17
N LEU A 198 19.97 7.44 0.01
CA LEU A 198 21.15 7.17 0.83
C LEU A 198 21.30 5.68 1.14
N ARG A 199 22.50 5.15 0.87
CA ARG A 199 22.85 3.75 1.11
C ARG A 199 24.35 3.52 1.31
N ASP A 200 25.17 4.54 1.07
CA ASP A 200 26.61 4.52 1.25
C ASP A 200 27.09 5.76 2.00
N ILE A 201 27.09 5.67 3.32
CA ILE A 201 27.37 6.78 4.25
C ILE A 201 28.57 6.43 5.11
N ASP A 202 29.57 7.31 5.13
CA ASP A 202 30.81 7.14 5.88
C ASP A 202 30.60 7.28 7.41
N LYS A 203 31.61 6.92 8.20
CA LYS A 203 31.55 7.07 9.67
C LYS A 203 31.39 8.53 10.09
N GLY A 204 32.09 9.45 9.41
CA GLY A 204 32.00 10.89 9.63
C GLY A 204 30.60 11.42 9.35
N GLU A 205 30.09 11.15 8.15
CA GLU A 205 28.72 11.51 7.74
C GLU A 205 27.65 10.92 8.65
N LYS A 206 27.74 9.64 9.04
CA LYS A 206 26.79 9.02 9.99
C LYS A 206 26.77 9.75 11.32
N LYS A 207 27.93 10.21 11.79
CA LYS A 207 28.02 10.97 13.03
C LYS A 207 27.32 12.31 12.88
N ILE A 208 27.62 13.04 11.82
CA ILE A 208 27.02 14.35 11.51
C ILE A 208 25.49 14.21 11.34
N LEU A 209 25.04 13.24 10.55
CA LEU A 209 23.62 12.96 10.37
C LEU A 209 22.96 12.61 11.70
N ARG A 210 23.53 11.74 12.55
CA ARG A 210 22.94 11.43 13.87
C ARG A 210 22.89 12.62 14.82
N GLU A 211 23.86 13.52 14.74
CA GLU A 211 23.96 14.71 15.59
C GLU A 211 23.02 15.84 15.12
N HIS A 212 22.66 15.88 13.83
CA HIS A 212 21.89 16.97 13.21
C HIS A 212 20.54 16.54 12.57
N ASP A 213 20.25 15.25 12.45
CA ASP A 213 18.98 14.64 12.00
C ASP A 213 18.78 13.22 12.62
N PRO A 214 17.92 13.08 13.63
CA PRO A 214 17.79 11.83 14.37
C PRO A 214 16.97 10.73 13.67
N MET A 215 16.54 10.89 12.41
CA MET A 215 15.40 10.11 11.92
C MET A 215 15.67 8.90 10.98
N TRP A 216 16.71 8.83 10.12
CA TRP A 216 16.83 7.69 9.18
C TRP A 216 18.26 7.40 8.64
N ALA A 217 19.06 6.50 9.26
CA ALA A 217 20.17 5.80 8.57
C ALA A 217 20.87 4.68 9.40
N PRO A 218 20.46 3.40 9.27
CA PRO A 218 21.24 2.27 9.79
C PRO A 218 21.82 1.40 8.65
N SER A 219 23.16 1.48 8.46
CA SER A 219 24.06 0.51 7.78
C SER A 219 24.39 0.73 6.29
N THR A 220 25.69 0.70 5.98
CA THR A 220 26.31 1.12 4.70
C THR A 220 27.61 0.37 4.43
N GLY A 221 28.16 0.57 3.22
CA GLY A 221 29.58 0.43 2.92
C GLY A 221 29.84 -0.06 1.49
N THR A 222 29.84 0.87 0.52
CA THR A 222 30.68 0.93 -0.70
C THR A 222 30.91 -0.37 -1.50
N PRO A 223 30.71 -0.41 -2.84
CA PRO A 223 29.66 0.12 -3.70
C PRO A 223 28.43 -0.82 -3.70
N VAL A 224 27.21 -0.26 -3.76
CA VAL A 224 26.04 -1.01 -3.29
C VAL A 224 25.03 -1.31 -4.41
N ARG A 225 24.85 -2.59 -4.75
CA ARG A 225 23.70 -3.06 -5.55
C ARG A 225 22.40 -2.66 -4.84
N GLY A 226 21.43 -2.11 -5.58
CA GLY A 226 20.10 -1.74 -5.04
C GLY A 226 19.83 -0.23 -4.93
N GLY A 227 20.29 0.58 -5.90
CA GLY A 227 19.89 1.98 -6.01
C GLY A 227 18.48 2.17 -6.57
N LEU A 228 18.02 3.42 -6.64
CA LEU A 228 16.75 3.78 -7.28
C LEU A 228 16.71 3.24 -8.71
N THR A 229 15.57 2.68 -9.09
CA THR A 229 15.27 2.41 -10.48
C THR A 229 15.10 3.72 -11.23
N LEU A 230 15.39 3.75 -12.54
CA LEU A 230 15.14 4.94 -13.37
C LEU A 230 13.69 5.45 -13.25
N ARG A 231 12.72 4.54 -13.08
CA ARG A 231 11.31 4.89 -12.87
C ARG A 231 11.06 5.62 -11.55
N GLU A 232 11.78 5.28 -10.49
CA GLU A 232 11.70 6.02 -9.21
C GLU A 232 12.37 7.40 -9.35
N GLY A 233 13.48 7.49 -10.08
CA GLY A 233 14.12 8.77 -10.42
C GLY A 233 13.22 9.69 -11.24
N ASP A 234 12.63 9.17 -12.32
CA ASP A 234 11.66 9.91 -13.16
C ASP A 234 10.45 10.37 -12.34
N PHE A 235 9.93 9.54 -11.42
CA PHE A 235 8.78 9.86 -10.58
C PHE A 235 9.10 10.96 -9.55
N ILE A 236 10.31 10.95 -8.97
CA ILE A 236 10.76 12.04 -8.07
C ILE A 236 10.81 13.36 -8.85
N ALA A 237 11.40 13.34 -10.06
CA ALA A 237 11.45 14.52 -10.92
C ALA A 237 10.04 15.05 -11.28
N GLU A 238 9.10 14.15 -11.59
CA GLU A 238 7.69 14.48 -11.86
C GLU A 238 7.01 15.11 -10.63
N CYS A 239 7.11 14.49 -9.46
CA CYS A 239 6.52 15.02 -8.23
C CYS A 239 7.08 16.40 -7.86
N VAL A 240 8.37 16.64 -8.06
CA VAL A 240 9.00 17.93 -7.79
C VAL A 240 8.51 18.99 -8.78
N ALA A 241 8.42 18.66 -10.07
CA ALA A 241 7.87 19.54 -11.10
C ALA A 241 6.41 19.93 -10.80
N GLU A 242 5.58 18.97 -10.38
CA GLU A 242 4.17 19.17 -10.04
C GLU A 242 3.95 20.17 -8.89
N THR A 243 4.95 20.37 -8.03
CA THR A 243 4.86 21.37 -6.95
C THR A 243 4.84 22.82 -7.47
N GLY A 244 5.25 23.05 -8.73
CA GLY A 244 5.51 24.37 -9.29
C GLY A 244 6.61 25.15 -8.56
N SER A 245 7.41 24.48 -7.72
CA SER A 245 8.40 25.12 -6.82
C SER A 245 9.84 24.92 -7.27
N LEU A 246 10.06 24.19 -8.37
CA LEU A 246 11.38 23.93 -8.92
C LEU A 246 11.96 25.19 -9.59
N ILE A 247 13.19 25.53 -9.22
CA ILE A 247 13.88 26.76 -9.67
C ILE A 247 15.31 26.50 -10.15
N ALA A 248 15.90 25.36 -9.79
CA ALA A 248 17.20 24.91 -10.26
C ALA A 248 17.28 23.36 -10.23
N LEU A 249 18.08 22.76 -11.11
CA LEU A 249 18.36 21.33 -11.18
C LEU A 249 19.83 21.10 -11.52
N ASP A 250 20.49 20.24 -10.77
CA ASP A 250 21.85 19.77 -11.05
C ASP A 250 21.83 18.30 -11.49
N LEU A 251 22.54 17.98 -12.56
CA LEU A 251 22.76 16.62 -13.03
C LEU A 251 24.27 16.34 -13.06
N VAL A 252 24.75 15.54 -12.11
CA VAL A 252 26.18 15.34 -11.81
C VAL A 252 26.56 13.85 -11.82
N GLU A 253 27.85 13.55 -11.70
CA GLU A 253 28.42 12.20 -11.51
C GLU A 253 28.11 11.19 -12.65
N VAL A 254 27.68 11.67 -13.81
CA VAL A 254 27.61 10.87 -15.02
C VAL A 254 29.03 10.64 -15.51
N ASN A 255 29.50 9.39 -15.59
CA ASN A 255 30.84 9.09 -16.11
C ASN A 255 30.76 8.19 -17.36
N PRO A 256 30.83 8.77 -18.57
CA PRO A 256 30.79 8.01 -19.82
C PRO A 256 31.98 7.06 -20.03
N SER A 257 33.05 7.19 -19.24
CA SER A 257 34.31 6.45 -19.44
C SER A 257 34.36 5.12 -18.69
N LEU A 258 33.40 4.83 -17.81
CA LEU A 258 33.41 3.62 -16.97
C LEU A 258 32.92 2.35 -17.68
N ASP A 259 32.05 2.48 -18.69
CA ASP A 259 31.50 1.34 -19.45
C ASP A 259 31.05 1.80 -20.84
N ALA A 260 31.67 1.28 -21.91
CA ALA A 260 31.38 1.68 -23.29
C ALA A 260 29.97 1.25 -23.77
N GLU A 261 29.39 0.17 -23.23
CA GLU A 261 28.02 -0.26 -23.55
C GLU A 261 26.97 0.42 -22.65
N GLY A 262 27.31 0.66 -21.38
CA GLY A 262 26.43 1.30 -20.37
C GLY A 262 26.44 2.84 -20.33
N ALA A 263 27.45 3.49 -20.91
CA ALA A 263 27.56 4.96 -20.97
C ALA A 263 26.36 5.58 -21.69
N GLY A 264 25.93 4.97 -22.80
CA GLY A 264 24.75 5.42 -23.52
C GLY A 264 23.46 5.30 -22.71
N ASP A 265 23.31 4.30 -21.84
CA ASP A 265 22.14 4.15 -20.96
C ASP A 265 22.15 5.19 -19.85
N THR A 266 23.31 5.51 -19.28
CA THR A 266 23.47 6.50 -18.21
C THR A 266 23.22 7.93 -18.72
N VAL A 267 23.74 8.26 -19.89
CA VAL A 267 23.48 9.54 -20.58
C VAL A 267 21.98 9.65 -20.93
N ARG A 268 21.35 8.58 -21.44
CA ARG A 268 19.90 8.55 -21.69
C ARG A 268 19.06 8.71 -20.42
N ALA A 269 19.48 8.13 -19.30
CA ALA A 269 18.82 8.29 -18.01
C ALA A 269 18.89 9.74 -17.52
N GLY A 270 20.07 10.38 -17.64
CA GLY A 270 20.24 11.80 -17.33
C GLY A 270 19.33 12.70 -18.18
N VAL A 271 19.26 12.46 -19.50
CA VAL A 271 18.33 13.16 -20.39
C VAL A 271 16.86 12.92 -20.00
N SER A 272 16.50 11.70 -19.57
CA SER A 272 15.13 11.37 -19.11
C SER A 272 14.73 12.23 -17.91
N ILE A 273 15.56 12.27 -16.86
CA ILE A 273 15.26 12.99 -15.62
C ILE A 273 15.03 14.49 -15.89
N VAL A 274 15.85 15.09 -16.75
CA VAL A 274 15.71 16.51 -17.14
C VAL A 274 14.38 16.77 -17.87
N ARG A 275 13.86 15.82 -18.65
CA ARG A 275 12.57 15.97 -19.34
C ARG A 275 11.37 15.96 -18.41
N TYR A 276 11.41 15.19 -17.32
CA TYR A 276 10.29 15.07 -16.38
C TYR A 276 10.12 16.31 -15.49
N VAL A 277 11.13 17.18 -15.44
CA VAL A 277 11.20 18.39 -14.64
C VAL A 277 10.31 19.55 -15.16
N ASP A 278 9.87 19.54 -16.43
CA ASP A 278 8.96 20.58 -16.99
C ASP A 278 7.46 20.27 -16.81
N GLY A 279 7.10 19.15 -16.17
CA GLY A 279 5.68 18.80 -15.97
C GLY A 279 4.91 18.50 -17.27
N MET A 280 5.61 18.30 -18.41
CA MET A 280 5.05 17.80 -19.65
C MET A 280 4.77 16.28 -19.62
N VAL A 281 4.21 15.77 -18.52
CA VAL A 281 3.65 14.41 -18.42
C VAL A 281 2.40 14.41 -17.52
N LEU A 282 1.46 15.37 -17.66
CA LEU A 282 0.16 15.31 -16.96
C LEU A 282 -0.62 13.99 -17.25
N VAL A 283 -0.47 12.93 -16.44
CA VAL A 283 -1.62 12.06 -16.13
C VAL A 283 -2.06 12.42 -14.72
N ASP A 284 -2.94 13.41 -14.68
CA ASP A 284 -3.64 13.92 -13.50
C ASP A 284 -4.06 12.81 -12.52
N TYR A 285 -3.49 12.86 -11.32
CA TYR A 285 -3.85 12.08 -10.14
C TYR A 285 -4.13 13.05 -8.98
N SER A 286 -5.04 14.01 -9.15
CA SER A 286 -5.61 14.70 -7.97
C SER A 286 -7.00 15.27 -8.22
N ILE A 287 -7.95 14.66 -7.50
CA ILE A 287 -9.24 15.23 -7.16
C ILE A 287 -9.00 16.57 -6.46
N THR A 288 -9.38 17.69 -7.07
CA THR A 288 -9.77 18.89 -6.33
C THR A 288 -10.94 19.58 -7.02
N ARG A 289 -12.03 19.74 -6.26
CA ARG A 289 -13.24 20.48 -6.61
C ARG A 289 -12.88 21.95 -6.86
N LEU A 290 -13.29 22.49 -8.01
CA LEU A 290 -13.76 23.88 -8.08
C LEU A 290 -15.27 23.84 -7.82
N CYS A 291 -15.65 24.34 -6.65
CA CYS A 291 -17.00 24.80 -6.40
C CYS A 291 -17.14 26.16 -7.08
N ASP A 292 -18.03 26.28 -8.05
CA ASP A 292 -18.68 27.55 -8.34
C ASP A 292 -20.18 27.37 -8.11
N GLU A 293 -20.68 28.13 -7.14
CA GLU A 293 -22.09 28.38 -6.93
C GLU A 293 -22.63 29.17 -8.12
N ASN A 294 -23.61 28.60 -8.82
CA ASN A 294 -24.89 29.23 -9.18
C ASN A 294 -25.53 28.49 -10.37
N VAL A 295 -26.85 28.66 -10.46
CA VAL A 295 -27.72 28.42 -11.62
C VAL A 295 -28.67 27.20 -11.52
N LEU A 296 -29.89 27.55 -11.09
CA LEU A 296 -31.23 27.09 -11.50
C LEU A 296 -31.95 25.97 -10.73
N LYS A 297 -32.87 26.45 -9.87
CA LYS A 297 -34.18 25.87 -9.52
C LYS A 297 -34.94 25.38 -10.77
N MET A 298 -35.69 24.26 -10.66
CA MET A 298 -37.14 24.20 -10.97
C MET A 298 -37.80 22.81 -10.73
N ALA A 299 -38.88 22.86 -9.93
CA ALA A 299 -40.16 22.13 -9.90
C ALA A 299 -40.31 20.59 -10.11
N PRO A 300 -41.26 19.94 -9.37
CA PRO A 300 -41.62 18.54 -9.55
C PRO A 300 -42.70 18.38 -10.64
N ALA A 301 -42.58 17.34 -11.46
CA ALA A 301 -43.64 16.89 -12.36
C ALA A 301 -43.95 15.40 -12.11
N VAL A 302 -45.21 15.07 -12.34
CA VAL A 302 -45.97 13.98 -11.76
C VAL A 302 -46.62 13.14 -12.89
N PHE A 303 -46.69 11.80 -12.70
CA PHE A 303 -47.41 10.74 -13.45
C PHE A 303 -46.88 10.27 -14.85
N PRO A 304 -47.25 9.06 -15.38
CA PRO A 304 -48.10 7.97 -14.84
C PRO A 304 -47.50 6.53 -14.91
N ASP A 305 -48.19 5.61 -14.22
CA ASP A 305 -48.08 4.14 -14.33
C ASP A 305 -48.25 3.62 -15.77
N HIS A 306 -47.37 2.71 -16.21
CA HIS A 306 -47.75 1.71 -17.22
C HIS A 306 -47.01 0.37 -17.04
N LYS A 307 -47.80 -0.64 -16.64
CA LYS A 307 -47.50 -2.06 -16.73
C LYS A 307 -47.36 -2.48 -18.20
N SER A 308 -46.29 -3.19 -18.55
CA SER A 308 -46.38 -4.32 -19.49
C SER A 308 -45.20 -5.27 -19.32
N GLU A 309 -45.53 -6.48 -18.89
CA GLU A 309 -44.67 -7.66 -18.92
C GLU A 309 -44.47 -8.09 -20.39
N ARG A 310 -43.23 -8.40 -20.78
CA ARG A 310 -42.97 -9.22 -21.98
C ARG A 310 -42.12 -10.43 -21.61
N LYS A 311 -42.77 -11.60 -21.71
CA LYS A 311 -42.17 -12.93 -21.73
C LYS A 311 -41.09 -13.00 -22.82
N VAL A 312 -39.90 -13.48 -22.46
CA VAL A 312 -38.83 -13.83 -23.41
C VAL A 312 -38.82 -15.35 -23.56
N THR A 313 -39.21 -15.83 -24.73
CA THR A 313 -39.06 -17.22 -25.17
C THR A 313 -37.63 -17.46 -25.63
N GLN A 314 -37.00 -18.49 -25.07
CA GLN A 314 -35.70 -19.03 -25.48
C GLN A 314 -35.79 -19.66 -26.87
N THR A 315 -35.07 -19.06 -27.83
CA THR A 315 -34.37 -19.76 -28.92
C THR A 315 -33.43 -18.74 -29.57
N ASP A 316 -32.18 -18.67 -29.12
CA ASP A 316 -31.09 -18.11 -29.93
C ASP A 316 -29.98 -19.15 -29.98
N THR A 317 -29.78 -19.66 -31.18
CA THR A 317 -28.73 -20.58 -31.59
C THR A 317 -27.36 -19.94 -31.39
N ALA A 318 -26.36 -20.79 -31.10
CA ALA A 318 -24.96 -20.42 -30.93
C ALA A 318 -24.41 -19.74 -32.19
N ALA A 319 -24.54 -18.42 -32.28
CA ALA A 319 -23.80 -17.60 -33.23
C ALA A 319 -22.34 -17.55 -32.79
N THR A 320 -21.45 -18.11 -33.60
CA THR A 320 -19.99 -17.98 -33.51
C THR A 320 -19.61 -16.51 -33.38
N ARG A 321 -19.33 -16.05 -32.15
CA ARG A 321 -18.80 -14.70 -31.92
C ARG A 321 -17.35 -14.64 -32.39
N SER A 322 -17.04 -13.68 -33.26
CA SER A 322 -15.67 -13.40 -33.72
C SER A 322 -14.74 -13.07 -32.54
N PRO A 323 -13.44 -13.38 -32.63
CA PRO A 323 -12.45 -13.05 -31.59
C PRO A 323 -12.47 -11.55 -31.27
N MET A 324 -12.23 -11.19 -30.00
CA MET A 324 -12.11 -9.79 -29.60
C MET A 324 -10.99 -9.09 -30.39
N ARG A 325 -11.28 -7.88 -30.86
CA ARG A 325 -10.38 -7.04 -31.67
C ARG A 325 -10.35 -5.63 -31.10
N VAL A 326 -9.68 -4.72 -31.80
CA VAL A 326 -9.86 -3.27 -31.60
C VAL A 326 -10.75 -2.79 -32.75
N CYS A 327 -11.86 -2.10 -32.46
CA CYS A 327 -12.76 -1.62 -33.52
C CYS A 327 -12.11 -0.48 -34.32
N GLY A 328 -12.57 -0.27 -35.56
CA GLY A 328 -12.05 0.79 -36.43
C GLY A 328 -12.04 2.18 -35.79
N PHE A 329 -13.05 2.51 -34.98
CA PHE A 329 -13.06 3.77 -34.23
C PHE A 329 -11.87 3.89 -33.27
N CYS A 330 -11.61 2.89 -32.45
CA CYS A 330 -10.47 2.90 -31.52
C CYS A 330 -9.13 2.80 -32.27
N VAL A 331 -9.06 2.09 -33.39
CA VAL A 331 -7.86 2.07 -34.23
C VAL A 331 -7.58 3.49 -34.72
N SER A 332 -8.50 4.11 -35.45
CA SER A 332 -8.27 5.43 -36.06
C SER A 332 -8.13 6.57 -35.04
N ASN A 333 -8.91 6.55 -33.95
CA ASN A 333 -8.95 7.67 -33.00
C ASN A 333 -8.02 7.51 -31.80
N ILE A 334 -7.49 6.31 -31.53
CA ILE A 334 -6.57 6.07 -30.41
C ILE A 334 -5.24 5.53 -30.91
N LEU A 335 -5.25 4.36 -31.59
CA LEU A 335 -4.00 3.66 -31.94
C LEU A 335 -3.24 4.33 -33.09
N GLU A 336 -3.95 4.87 -34.08
CA GLU A 336 -3.42 5.57 -35.25
C GLU A 336 -3.62 7.09 -35.16
N SER A 337 -4.09 7.60 -34.02
CA SER A 337 -4.16 9.04 -33.80
C SER A 337 -2.77 9.65 -33.74
N ALA A 338 -2.59 10.90 -34.15
CA ALA A 338 -1.32 11.63 -33.93
C ALA A 338 -1.19 12.11 -32.47
N ALA A 339 -2.28 12.24 -31.72
CA ALA A 339 -2.30 12.79 -30.37
C ALA A 339 -2.00 11.76 -29.27
N SER A 340 -1.22 12.13 -28.25
CA SER A 340 -0.91 11.29 -27.08
C SER A 340 -2.05 11.15 -26.08
N SER A 341 -3.09 11.96 -26.25
CA SER A 341 -4.30 11.92 -25.46
C SER A 341 -5.49 12.35 -26.30
N GLY A 342 -6.69 12.04 -25.81
CA GLY A 342 -7.91 12.46 -26.47
C GLY A 342 -9.15 12.04 -25.69
N GLN A 343 -10.28 12.09 -26.39
CA GLN A 343 -11.58 11.69 -25.85
C GLN A 343 -12.10 10.45 -26.58
N HIS A 344 -12.89 9.66 -25.88
CA HIS A 344 -13.54 8.46 -26.38
C HIS A 344 -15.01 8.49 -25.98
N ARG A 345 -15.88 8.56 -26.99
CA ARG A 345 -17.34 8.53 -26.86
C ARG A 345 -17.93 7.74 -28.02
N ILE A 346 -18.88 6.86 -27.74
CA ILE A 346 -19.62 6.10 -28.76
C ILE A 346 -21.07 6.62 -28.79
N LEU A 347 -21.61 6.86 -29.99
CA LEU A 347 -23.03 7.19 -30.20
C LEU A 347 -23.90 5.92 -30.17
N THR A 348 -25.16 6.07 -29.76
CA THR A 348 -26.14 4.99 -29.51
C THR A 348 -26.29 3.98 -30.66
N ASP A 349 -26.23 4.44 -31.91
CA ASP A 349 -26.42 3.58 -33.10
C ASP A 349 -25.19 2.70 -33.44
N GLY A 350 -23.99 3.07 -32.97
CA GLY A 350 -22.76 2.27 -33.12
C GLY A 350 -22.39 1.41 -31.91
N ALA A 351 -23.06 1.62 -30.77
CA ALA A 351 -22.73 0.99 -29.49
C ALA A 351 -23.00 -0.53 -29.49
N LYS A 352 -24.10 -1.00 -30.11
CA LYS A 352 -24.47 -2.43 -30.09
C LYS A 352 -23.45 -3.33 -30.81
N THR A 353 -22.78 -2.83 -31.85
CA THR A 353 -21.78 -3.59 -32.61
C THR A 353 -20.38 -3.45 -31.98
N ALA A 354 -20.01 -2.26 -31.49
CA ALA A 354 -18.71 -2.00 -30.86
C ALA A 354 -18.57 -2.63 -29.45
N LEU A 355 -19.66 -2.74 -28.69
CA LEU A 355 -19.69 -3.37 -27.35
C LEU A 355 -19.42 -4.88 -27.39
N ASN A 356 -19.67 -5.54 -28.52
CA ASN A 356 -19.59 -6.99 -28.64
C ASN A 356 -18.26 -7.50 -29.22
N GLN A 357 -17.36 -6.61 -29.67
CA GLN A 357 -16.15 -7.03 -30.40
C GLN A 357 -14.88 -6.21 -30.11
N CYS A 358 -14.95 -5.09 -29.38
CA CYS A 358 -13.76 -4.25 -29.10
C CYS A 358 -13.30 -4.36 -27.64
N THR A 359 -12.04 -4.75 -27.39
CA THR A 359 -11.50 -4.89 -26.02
C THR A 359 -11.61 -3.60 -25.18
N PHE A 360 -11.37 -2.44 -25.78
CA PHE A 360 -11.49 -1.15 -25.08
C PHE A 360 -12.96 -0.81 -24.81
N CYS A 361 -13.82 -0.85 -25.84
CA CYS A 361 -15.23 -0.47 -25.69
C CYS A 361 -15.96 -1.40 -24.73
N SER A 362 -15.75 -2.71 -24.83
CA SER A 362 -16.34 -3.68 -23.92
C SER A 362 -15.90 -3.39 -22.47
N SER A 363 -14.62 -3.08 -22.21
CA SER A 363 -14.18 -2.79 -20.85
C SER A 363 -14.68 -1.45 -20.31
N LEU A 364 -14.87 -0.43 -21.14
CA LEU A 364 -15.33 0.90 -20.73
C LEU A 364 -16.83 0.96 -20.48
N TYR A 365 -17.62 0.19 -21.24
CA TYR A 365 -19.05 0.41 -21.33
C TYR A 365 -19.90 -0.82 -20.92
N ALA A 366 -19.32 -2.00 -20.68
CA ALA A 366 -20.09 -3.21 -20.32
C ALA A 366 -20.87 -3.12 -19.00
N ASN A 367 -20.44 -2.29 -18.05
CA ASN A 367 -21.01 -2.21 -16.69
C ASN A 367 -21.87 -0.96 -16.44
N ILE A 368 -22.20 -0.19 -17.48
CA ILE A 368 -23.05 0.99 -17.34
C ILE A 368 -24.49 0.51 -17.14
N GLY A 369 -24.93 0.52 -15.87
CA GLY A 369 -26.26 0.04 -15.47
C GLY A 369 -27.42 0.88 -16.00
N GLY A 370 -28.64 0.34 -15.86
CA GLY A 370 -29.89 0.88 -16.41
C GLY A 370 -30.29 2.31 -16.01
N SER A 371 -29.65 2.94 -15.01
CA SER A 371 -29.94 4.34 -14.66
C SER A 371 -29.19 5.36 -15.53
N LEU A 372 -27.95 5.05 -15.96
CA LEU A 372 -27.16 5.88 -16.89
C LEU A 372 -27.66 5.75 -18.35
N LEU A 373 -28.40 4.69 -18.65
CA LEU A 373 -29.04 4.47 -19.96
C LEU A 373 -30.29 5.34 -20.19
N ARG A 374 -30.83 6.00 -19.15
CA ARG A 374 -32.02 6.87 -19.26
C ARG A 374 -31.70 8.31 -19.66
N THR A 375 -30.43 8.71 -19.55
CA THR A 375 -29.94 9.98 -20.07
C THR A 375 -29.38 9.72 -21.45
N GLU A 376 -29.79 10.48 -22.47
CA GLU A 376 -29.26 10.40 -23.85
C GLU A 376 -27.74 10.67 -23.97
N ASN A 377 -27.03 10.85 -22.84
CA ASN A 377 -25.61 11.11 -22.74
C ASN A 377 -24.84 9.91 -22.16
N TRP A 378 -24.31 9.05 -23.03
CA TRP A 378 -23.29 8.07 -22.68
C TRP A 378 -22.03 8.76 -22.09
N PRO A 379 -21.33 8.14 -21.13
CA PRO A 379 -20.22 8.77 -20.44
C PRO A 379 -19.03 9.02 -21.38
N LEU A 380 -18.43 10.19 -21.22
CA LEU A 380 -17.19 10.59 -21.89
C LEU A 380 -16.00 10.02 -21.12
N TYR A 381 -15.13 9.32 -21.83
CA TYR A 381 -13.84 8.88 -21.31
C TYR A 381 -12.72 9.69 -21.96
N HIS A 382 -11.77 10.14 -21.15
CA HIS A 382 -10.50 10.68 -21.62
C HIS A 382 -9.50 9.54 -21.68
N TRP A 383 -8.57 9.59 -22.64
CA TRP A 383 -7.52 8.58 -22.78
C TRP A 383 -6.14 9.19 -22.96
N THR A 384 -5.10 8.48 -22.51
CA THR A 384 -3.68 8.78 -22.75
C THR A 384 -2.96 7.51 -23.17
N LEU A 385 -2.14 7.59 -24.21
CA LEU A 385 -1.28 6.50 -24.69
C LEU A 385 0.19 6.94 -24.60
N ARG A 386 0.97 6.29 -23.73
CA ARG A 386 2.37 6.67 -23.43
C ARG A 386 3.31 5.48 -23.45
N ALA A 387 4.53 5.70 -23.92
CA ALA A 387 5.62 4.72 -23.76
C ALA A 387 6.02 4.65 -22.28
N LEU A 388 6.41 3.46 -21.81
CA LEU A 388 6.95 3.29 -20.46
C LEU A 388 8.49 3.41 -20.51
N PRO A 389 9.14 4.00 -19.48
CA PRO A 389 10.59 4.14 -19.42
C PRO A 389 11.32 2.79 -19.59
N ARG A 390 12.45 2.79 -20.31
CA ARG A 390 13.21 1.59 -20.69
C ARG A 390 13.94 0.98 -19.49
N GLY A 391 13.39 -0.06 -18.88
CA GLY A 391 14.14 -1.00 -18.02
C GLY A 391 14.74 -2.16 -18.83
N ARG A 392 15.77 -2.86 -18.29
CA ARG A 392 16.43 -4.02 -18.94
C ARG A 392 15.46 -5.11 -19.43
N GLU A 393 14.29 -5.24 -18.81
CA GLU A 393 13.27 -6.28 -19.09
C GLU A 393 12.00 -5.75 -19.81
N LEU A 394 11.94 -4.45 -20.15
CA LEU A 394 10.74 -3.80 -20.73
C LEU A 394 11.06 -2.90 -21.92
N ARG A 395 11.87 -3.37 -22.87
CA ARG A 395 12.21 -2.60 -24.07
C ARG A 395 10.95 -2.37 -24.92
N GLY A 396 10.36 -1.18 -24.79
CA GLY A 396 9.34 -0.66 -25.70
C GLY A 396 7.91 -1.09 -25.38
N SER A 397 7.53 -1.25 -24.11
CA SER A 397 6.11 -1.39 -23.72
C SER A 397 5.38 -0.03 -23.65
N MET A 398 4.06 -0.01 -23.85
CA MET A 398 3.22 1.20 -23.72
C MET A 398 2.06 1.01 -22.75
N MET A 399 1.52 2.11 -22.23
CA MET A 399 0.32 2.14 -21.39
C MET A 399 -0.74 3.02 -22.06
N LEU A 400 -1.95 2.47 -22.21
CA LEU A 400 -3.16 3.21 -22.53
C LEU A 400 -4.00 3.32 -21.27
N ARG A 401 -4.36 4.53 -20.84
CA ARG A 401 -5.22 4.74 -19.66
C ARG A 401 -6.48 5.46 -20.08
N PHE A 402 -7.63 4.97 -19.65
CA PHE A 402 -8.91 5.67 -19.75
C PHE A 402 -9.39 6.14 -18.37
N TRP A 403 -9.96 7.34 -18.28
CA TRP A 403 -10.58 7.86 -17.06
C TRP A 403 -11.79 8.74 -17.40
N SER A 404 -12.65 8.98 -16.41
CA SER A 404 -13.82 9.86 -16.55
C SER A 404 -13.92 10.77 -15.34
N SER A 405 -14.48 11.97 -15.53
CA SER A 405 -14.81 12.89 -14.42
C SER A 405 -16.05 12.43 -13.63
N HIS A 406 -16.74 11.38 -14.08
CA HIS A 406 -17.91 10.85 -13.38
C HIS A 406 -17.49 10.13 -12.08
N PRO A 407 -18.07 10.47 -10.92
CA PRO A 407 -17.60 10.01 -9.60
C PRO A 407 -17.73 8.50 -9.37
N THR A 408 -18.51 7.79 -10.19
CA THR A 408 -18.71 6.33 -10.09
C THR A 408 -17.95 5.51 -11.13
N LEU A 409 -17.25 6.15 -12.09
CA LEU A 409 -16.54 5.45 -13.16
C LEU A 409 -15.05 5.38 -12.85
N THR A 410 -14.54 4.16 -12.68
CA THR A 410 -13.13 3.91 -12.37
C THR A 410 -12.24 4.02 -13.60
N THR A 411 -10.99 4.45 -13.40
CA THR A 411 -9.93 4.40 -14.42
C THR A 411 -9.71 2.98 -14.95
N LYS A 412 -9.58 2.83 -16.28
CA LYS A 412 -9.32 1.56 -16.98
C LYS A 412 -7.97 1.58 -17.71
N PRO A 413 -6.92 0.94 -17.15
CA PRO A 413 -5.60 0.87 -17.78
C PRO A 413 -5.41 -0.39 -18.65
N PHE A 414 -4.68 -0.24 -19.75
CA PHE A 414 -4.24 -1.32 -20.65
C PHE A 414 -2.73 -1.21 -20.88
N ARG A 415 -2.06 -2.35 -21.00
CA ARG A 415 -0.64 -2.47 -21.38
C ARG A 415 -0.53 -2.98 -22.80
N PHE A 416 0.46 -2.43 -23.50
CA PHE A 416 0.89 -2.86 -24.82
C PHE A 416 2.28 -3.43 -24.65
N LEU A 417 2.40 -4.72 -24.90
CA LEU A 417 3.66 -5.42 -24.73
C LEU A 417 4.18 -5.88 -26.10
N PRO A 418 5.48 -5.72 -26.40
CA PRO A 418 6.05 -6.15 -27.66
C PRO A 418 5.96 -7.68 -27.80
N GLY A 419 5.47 -8.17 -28.94
CA GLY A 419 5.11 -9.58 -29.13
C GLY A 419 6.28 -10.57 -29.18
N THR A 420 7.53 -10.13 -29.18
CA THR A 420 8.72 -11.00 -29.35
C THR A 420 9.16 -11.73 -28.08
N ASP A 421 8.77 -11.25 -26.89
CA ASP A 421 9.31 -11.72 -25.61
C ASP A 421 8.24 -12.35 -24.69
N LEU A 422 7.03 -12.57 -25.20
CA LEU A 422 5.89 -13.05 -24.40
C LEU A 422 5.43 -14.43 -24.81
N HIS A 423 5.51 -15.37 -23.87
CA HIS A 423 4.91 -16.68 -24.01
C HIS A 423 3.41 -16.61 -23.69
N VAL A 424 2.59 -16.37 -24.72
CA VAL A 424 1.12 -16.43 -24.65
C VAL A 424 0.66 -17.79 -25.17
N SER A 425 -0.28 -18.42 -24.46
CA SER A 425 -0.88 -19.69 -24.90
C SER A 425 -1.56 -19.57 -26.26
N ALA A 426 -1.56 -20.65 -27.04
CA ALA A 426 -2.30 -20.69 -28.30
C ALA A 426 -3.81 -20.93 -28.01
N PRO A 427 -4.73 -20.52 -28.92
CA PRO A 427 -6.15 -20.82 -28.77
C PRO A 427 -6.43 -22.32 -28.62
N GLU A 428 -5.61 -23.18 -29.24
CA GLU A 428 -5.76 -24.63 -29.18
C GLU A 428 -5.33 -25.21 -27.82
N ASP A 429 -4.41 -24.54 -27.12
CA ASP A 429 -4.02 -24.89 -25.74
C ASP A 429 -5.13 -24.51 -24.74
N LEU A 430 -5.88 -23.46 -25.05
CA LEU A 430 -6.99 -22.96 -24.26
C LEU A 430 -8.27 -23.66 -24.73
N GLN A 431 -8.60 -24.79 -24.10
CA GLN A 431 -9.78 -25.58 -24.45
C GLN A 431 -11.10 -24.85 -24.08
N GLU A 432 -12.27 -25.30 -24.58
CA GLU A 432 -13.58 -24.63 -24.36
C GLU A 432 -14.16 -24.76 -22.93
N SER A 433 -13.41 -25.39 -22.03
CA SER A 433 -13.82 -25.69 -20.65
C SER A 433 -12.61 -25.59 -19.72
N THR A 434 -12.84 -25.14 -18.49
CA THR A 434 -11.84 -25.23 -17.40
C THR A 434 -11.79 -26.63 -16.76
N ASP A 435 -12.59 -27.59 -17.22
CA ASP A 435 -12.56 -28.97 -16.72
C ASP A 435 -11.25 -29.67 -17.17
N PRO A 436 -10.44 -30.23 -16.25
CA PRO A 436 -9.24 -30.99 -16.60
C PRO A 436 -9.51 -32.20 -17.53
N LYS A 437 -10.71 -32.79 -17.49
CA LYS A 437 -11.08 -33.90 -18.37
C LYS A 437 -11.26 -33.43 -19.82
N ASP A 438 -11.93 -32.29 -20.00
CA ASP A 438 -12.16 -31.70 -21.32
C ASP A 438 -10.88 -31.06 -21.86
N SER A 439 -10.11 -30.40 -20.99
CA SER A 439 -8.92 -29.65 -21.37
C SER A 439 -7.64 -30.49 -21.50
N GLY A 440 -7.71 -31.78 -21.15
CA GLY A 440 -6.54 -32.64 -20.95
C GLY A 440 -5.69 -32.28 -19.73
N GLY A 441 -5.98 -31.17 -19.04
CA GLY A 441 -5.29 -30.68 -17.84
C GLY A 441 -3.78 -30.45 -18.02
N THR A 442 -3.30 -30.34 -19.25
CA THR A 442 -1.89 -30.17 -19.63
C THR A 442 -1.26 -28.98 -18.90
N GLN A 443 -2.00 -27.88 -18.78
CA GLN A 443 -1.50 -26.66 -18.14
C GLN A 443 -1.35 -26.82 -16.61
N ILE A 444 -2.30 -27.49 -15.96
CA ILE A 444 -2.24 -27.81 -14.53
C ILE A 444 -1.04 -28.72 -14.25
N ASN A 445 -0.86 -29.78 -15.04
CA ASN A 445 0.28 -30.69 -14.90
C ASN A 445 1.61 -29.96 -15.10
N ARG A 446 1.70 -29.11 -16.13
CA ARG A 446 2.91 -28.31 -16.41
C ARG A 446 3.28 -27.42 -15.22
N TRP A 447 2.32 -26.72 -14.60
CA TRP A 447 2.61 -25.92 -13.41
C TRP A 447 3.09 -26.76 -12.23
N MET A 448 2.48 -27.92 -12.00
CA MET A 448 2.89 -28.86 -10.95
C MET A 448 4.30 -29.43 -11.20
N GLU A 449 4.63 -29.78 -12.44
CA GLU A 449 5.93 -30.32 -12.84
C GLU A 449 7.04 -29.26 -12.78
N THR A 450 6.82 -28.08 -13.35
CA THR A 450 7.77 -26.94 -13.29
C THR A 450 8.06 -26.57 -11.83
N TYR A 451 7.05 -26.60 -10.97
CA TYR A 451 7.25 -26.40 -9.55
C TYR A 451 8.19 -27.44 -8.93
N MET A 452 8.01 -28.72 -9.24
CA MET A 452 8.82 -29.81 -8.67
C MET A 452 10.27 -29.77 -9.17
N ARG A 453 10.49 -29.43 -10.46
CA ARG A 453 11.79 -29.49 -11.14
C ARG A 453 12.59 -28.19 -11.01
N ASP A 454 11.97 -27.05 -11.28
CA ASP A 454 12.68 -25.81 -11.60
C ASP A 454 12.69 -24.81 -10.41
N HIS A 455 11.69 -24.87 -9.53
CA HIS A 455 11.61 -23.98 -8.36
C HIS A 455 12.37 -24.55 -7.16
N GLN A 456 13.70 -24.66 -7.24
CA GLN A 456 14.54 -25.27 -6.21
C GLN A 456 14.29 -24.73 -4.79
N GLY A 457 14.00 -23.43 -4.63
CA GLY A 457 13.69 -22.82 -3.32
C GLY A 457 12.32 -23.18 -2.75
N CYS A 458 11.34 -23.49 -3.60
CA CYS A 458 10.00 -23.92 -3.20
C CYS A 458 9.92 -25.43 -3.01
N SER A 459 10.49 -26.20 -3.94
CA SER A 459 10.55 -27.66 -3.88
C SER A 459 11.36 -28.17 -2.67
N LYS A 460 12.54 -27.59 -2.40
CA LYS A 460 13.34 -27.93 -1.20
C LYS A 460 12.61 -27.64 0.11
N ALA A 461 11.92 -26.50 0.21
CA ALA A 461 11.14 -26.13 1.40
C ALA A 461 9.96 -27.09 1.63
N TRP A 462 9.28 -27.52 0.55
CA TRP A 462 8.21 -28.52 0.65
C TRP A 462 8.74 -29.90 1.03
N HIS A 463 9.85 -30.35 0.43
CA HIS A 463 10.47 -31.62 0.78
C HIS A 463 10.95 -31.62 2.24
N SER A 464 11.65 -30.58 2.71
CA SER A 464 12.10 -30.49 4.10
C SER A 464 10.94 -30.40 5.09
N GLN A 465 9.86 -29.66 4.77
CA GLN A 465 8.63 -29.65 5.56
C GLN A 465 7.99 -31.03 5.68
N ARG A 466 7.92 -31.79 4.58
CA ARG A 466 7.35 -33.15 4.59
C ARG A 466 8.22 -34.14 5.37
N PHE A 467 9.55 -33.99 5.32
CA PHE A 467 10.47 -34.84 6.09
C PHE A 467 10.47 -34.51 7.59
N ASN A 468 10.23 -33.26 7.97
CA ASN A 468 10.24 -32.83 9.38
C ASN A 468 8.86 -32.74 10.05
N ALA A 469 7.76 -32.57 9.29
CA ALA A 469 6.43 -32.40 9.85
C ALA A 469 5.57 -33.67 9.69
N SER A 470 5.23 -34.29 10.82
CA SER A 470 4.29 -35.41 10.92
C SER A 470 2.81 -34.97 10.89
N PHE A 471 2.51 -33.75 10.45
CA PHE A 471 1.17 -33.17 10.59
C PHE A 471 0.23 -33.64 9.48
N LEU A 472 -0.93 -34.15 9.90
CA LEU A 472 -2.12 -34.33 9.06
C LEU A 472 -3.32 -33.75 9.82
N PRO A 473 -4.33 -33.20 9.12
CA PRO A 473 -5.59 -32.82 9.74
C PRO A 473 -6.23 -34.00 10.47
N THR A 474 -7.05 -33.74 11.50
CA THR A 474 -7.70 -34.81 12.27
C THR A 474 -8.51 -35.74 11.35
N ARG A 475 -9.21 -35.15 10.38
CA ARG A 475 -10.02 -35.88 9.40
C ARG A 475 -9.74 -35.39 7.98
N LEU A 476 -9.82 -36.33 7.04
CA LEU A 476 -9.67 -36.08 5.60
C LEU A 476 -10.74 -36.87 4.85
N LEU A 477 -11.12 -36.44 3.65
CA LEU A 477 -11.86 -37.28 2.72
C LEU A 477 -10.86 -38.09 1.91
N ASP A 478 -10.99 -39.41 1.96
CA ASP A 478 -10.33 -40.36 1.09
C ASP A 478 -11.14 -40.50 -0.21
N VAL A 479 -10.51 -40.18 -1.34
CA VAL A 479 -11.17 -40.24 -2.66
C VAL A 479 -10.85 -41.50 -3.45
N ASP A 480 -10.09 -42.42 -2.85
CA ASP A 480 -9.69 -43.71 -3.41
C ASP A 480 -10.25 -44.85 -2.55
N THR A 481 -11.56 -45.07 -2.66
CA THR A 481 -12.32 -46.10 -1.93
C THR A 481 -12.40 -47.44 -2.67
N GLY A 482 -11.85 -47.51 -3.89
CA GLY A 482 -12.04 -48.62 -4.83
C GLY A 482 -13.30 -48.51 -5.70
N ASP A 483 -14.17 -47.53 -5.44
CA ASP A 483 -15.30 -47.14 -6.31
C ASP A 483 -15.18 -45.66 -6.67
N ASP A 484 -15.04 -45.38 -7.96
CA ASP A 484 -14.90 -44.03 -8.50
C ASP A 484 -16.09 -43.11 -8.18
N ASN A 485 -17.26 -43.65 -7.83
CA ASN A 485 -18.44 -42.85 -7.48
C ASN A 485 -18.60 -42.58 -5.98
N THR A 486 -17.63 -42.98 -5.15
CA THR A 486 -17.72 -42.78 -3.70
C THR A 486 -16.48 -42.12 -3.11
N VAL A 487 -16.66 -41.54 -1.92
CA VAL A 487 -15.60 -41.01 -1.06
C VAL A 487 -15.89 -41.32 0.40
N ARG A 488 -14.87 -41.36 1.25
CA ARG A 488 -15.05 -41.68 2.67
C ARG A 488 -14.40 -40.64 3.56
N LEU A 489 -15.09 -40.19 4.61
CA LEU A 489 -14.44 -39.41 5.66
C LEU A 489 -13.61 -40.36 6.53
N VAL A 490 -12.33 -40.06 6.71
CA VAL A 490 -11.42 -40.87 7.52
C VAL A 490 -10.82 -40.06 8.66
N ASP A 491 -10.72 -40.68 9.83
CA ASP A 491 -9.85 -40.19 10.90
C ASP A 491 -8.41 -40.59 10.58
N THR A 492 -7.52 -39.61 10.49
CA THR A 492 -6.16 -39.81 9.98
C THR A 492 -5.28 -40.63 10.92
N LYS A 493 -5.55 -40.57 12.23
CA LYS A 493 -4.81 -41.36 13.24
C LYS A 493 -5.29 -42.80 13.26
N ILE A 494 -6.61 -43.03 13.24
CA ILE A 494 -7.20 -44.37 13.26
C ILE A 494 -6.83 -45.15 12.00
N THR A 495 -7.00 -44.51 10.84
CA THR A 495 -6.68 -45.13 9.53
C THR A 495 -5.19 -45.16 9.22
N LYS A 496 -4.36 -44.50 10.04
CA LYS A 496 -2.92 -44.30 9.80
C LYS A 496 -2.65 -43.73 8.40
N ALA A 497 -3.42 -42.71 8.03
CA ALA A 497 -3.32 -42.06 6.73
C ALA A 497 -1.89 -41.56 6.48
N LYS A 498 -1.43 -41.70 5.23
CA LYS A 498 -0.09 -41.28 4.80
C LYS A 498 -0.16 -40.66 3.42
N GLY A 499 0.67 -39.65 3.18
CA GLY A 499 0.81 -39.02 1.87
C GLY A 499 0.27 -37.60 1.83
N PRO A 500 0.34 -36.96 0.64
CA PRO A 500 -0.13 -35.60 0.46
C PRO A 500 -1.67 -35.53 0.54
N TYR A 501 -2.18 -34.39 0.97
CA TYR A 501 -3.60 -34.04 0.88
C TYR A 501 -3.76 -32.66 0.25
N CYS A 502 -4.87 -32.40 -0.42
CA CYS A 502 -5.24 -31.07 -0.91
C CYS A 502 -6.30 -30.43 0.00
N THR A 503 -6.52 -29.13 -0.13
CA THR A 503 -7.60 -28.40 0.57
C THR A 503 -8.56 -27.79 -0.45
N LEU A 504 -9.81 -27.54 -0.04
CA LEU A 504 -10.80 -26.84 -0.85
C LEU A 504 -11.24 -25.52 -0.17
N SER A 505 -10.93 -24.41 -0.82
CA SER A 505 -11.51 -23.09 -0.51
C SER A 505 -12.80 -22.90 -1.29
N HIS A 506 -13.93 -22.72 -0.59
CA HIS A 506 -15.22 -22.54 -1.25
C HIS A 506 -16.21 -21.68 -0.44
N ALA A 507 -17.18 -21.10 -1.13
CA ALA A 507 -18.34 -20.47 -0.50
C ALA A 507 -19.41 -21.52 -0.18
N TRP A 508 -19.98 -21.52 1.02
CA TRP A 508 -21.20 -22.24 1.41
C TRP A 508 -22.49 -21.57 0.85
N GLY A 509 -22.58 -20.24 0.85
CA GLY A 509 -23.70 -19.40 0.36
C GLY A 509 -24.32 -18.46 1.41
N GLY A 510 -25.16 -17.50 0.99
CA GLY A 510 -25.93 -16.60 1.89
C GLY A 510 -27.13 -17.29 2.59
N PRO A 511 -27.98 -16.59 3.37
CA PRO A 511 -29.08 -17.18 4.16
C PRO A 511 -30.08 -17.95 3.31
N GLN A 512 -30.27 -17.46 2.08
CA GLN A 512 -31.23 -18.00 1.12
C GLN A 512 -30.63 -19.13 0.29
N ALA A 513 -29.31 -19.36 0.37
CA ALA A 513 -28.65 -20.43 -0.34
C ALA A 513 -28.74 -21.74 0.45
N LYS A 514 -28.90 -22.85 -0.27
CA LYS A 514 -28.82 -24.19 0.33
C LYS A 514 -27.42 -24.38 0.96
N PRO A 515 -27.32 -24.76 2.25
CA PRO A 515 -26.02 -25.00 2.87
C PRO A 515 -25.35 -26.27 2.30
N PRO A 516 -24.01 -26.36 2.35
CA PRO A 516 -23.31 -27.60 2.04
C PRO A 516 -23.68 -28.69 3.06
N PRO A 517 -23.48 -29.97 2.71
CA PRO A 517 -23.55 -31.05 3.69
C PRO A 517 -22.48 -30.83 4.77
N THR A 518 -22.84 -31.03 6.03
CA THR A 518 -21.95 -30.85 7.17
C THR A 518 -21.84 -32.11 8.01
N THR A 519 -20.67 -32.30 8.61
CA THR A 519 -20.50 -33.31 9.67
C THR A 519 -20.97 -32.72 11.00
N THR A 520 -21.77 -33.50 11.72
CA THR A 520 -22.32 -33.23 13.05
C THR A 520 -22.06 -34.43 13.94
N VAL A 521 -22.13 -34.28 15.26
CA VAL A 521 -21.98 -35.36 16.23
C VAL A 521 -22.89 -36.55 15.90
N TRP A 522 -24.09 -36.27 15.38
CA TRP A 522 -25.11 -37.28 15.05
C TRP A 522 -24.84 -38.06 13.76
N ASN A 523 -24.23 -37.43 12.76
CA ASN A 523 -23.96 -38.09 11.47
C ASN A 523 -22.48 -38.48 11.28
N MET A 524 -21.59 -38.09 12.19
CA MET A 524 -20.16 -38.37 12.10
C MET A 524 -19.86 -39.87 12.03
N ALA A 525 -20.49 -40.68 12.87
CA ALA A 525 -20.30 -42.14 12.83
C ALA A 525 -20.68 -42.74 11.47
N LYS A 526 -21.76 -42.22 10.86
CA LYS A 526 -22.15 -42.60 9.50
C LYS A 526 -21.08 -42.19 8.49
N HIS A 527 -20.65 -40.93 8.47
CA HIS A 527 -19.62 -40.46 7.53
C HIS A 527 -18.28 -41.22 7.66
N LEU A 528 -17.93 -41.70 8.85
CA LEU A 528 -16.68 -42.44 9.11
C LEU A 528 -16.74 -43.93 8.71
N ILE A 529 -17.93 -44.54 8.75
CA ILE A 529 -18.10 -45.99 8.53
C ILE A 529 -18.62 -46.29 7.12
N THR A 530 -19.49 -45.44 6.58
CA THR A 530 -20.13 -45.64 5.27
C THR A 530 -19.56 -44.70 4.22
N ASP A 531 -19.42 -45.22 3.00
CA ASP A 531 -19.07 -44.41 1.83
C ASP A 531 -20.15 -43.38 1.50
N ILE A 532 -19.71 -42.18 1.16
CA ILE A 532 -20.53 -41.08 0.71
C ILE A 532 -20.57 -41.13 -0.81
N ASN A 533 -21.75 -41.26 -1.38
CA ASN A 533 -21.93 -41.22 -2.82
C ASN A 533 -21.62 -39.80 -3.34
N LEU A 534 -20.81 -39.69 -4.39
CA LEU A 534 -20.48 -38.41 -5.00
C LEU A 534 -21.73 -37.66 -5.45
N ASP A 535 -22.81 -38.36 -5.81
CA ASP A 535 -24.04 -37.75 -6.25
C ASP A 535 -24.74 -36.89 -5.20
N GLU A 536 -24.53 -37.22 -3.93
CA GLU A 536 -25.07 -36.50 -2.77
C GLU A 536 -24.30 -35.21 -2.46
N LEU A 537 -23.08 -35.05 -2.99
CA LEU A 537 -22.23 -33.91 -2.71
C LEU A 537 -22.54 -32.70 -3.61
N PRO A 538 -22.31 -31.46 -3.15
CA PRO A 538 -22.44 -30.28 -4.00
C PRO A 538 -21.45 -30.29 -5.17
N PRO A 539 -21.79 -29.64 -6.31
CA PRO A 539 -20.90 -29.45 -7.45
C PRO A 539 -19.49 -28.98 -7.10
N ASN A 540 -19.30 -28.06 -6.15
CA ASN A 540 -17.95 -27.63 -5.76
C ASN A 540 -17.10 -28.80 -5.24
N PHE A 541 -17.71 -29.70 -4.46
CA PHE A 541 -17.00 -30.80 -3.83
C PHE A 541 -16.70 -31.87 -4.87
N LYS A 542 -17.72 -32.26 -5.66
CA LYS A 542 -17.55 -33.23 -6.75
C LYS A 542 -16.43 -32.82 -7.70
N GLN A 543 -16.43 -31.56 -8.14
CA GLN A 543 -15.45 -31.07 -9.11
C GLN A 543 -14.07 -30.89 -8.48
N ALA A 544 -13.97 -30.49 -7.22
CA ALA A 544 -12.69 -30.49 -6.51
C ALA A 544 -12.10 -31.90 -6.37
N ILE A 545 -12.95 -32.91 -6.09
CA ILE A 545 -12.56 -34.33 -6.05
C ILE A 545 -12.05 -34.79 -7.44
N GLN A 546 -12.72 -34.37 -8.52
CA GLN A 546 -12.25 -34.65 -9.88
C GLN A 546 -10.87 -34.03 -10.16
N VAL A 547 -10.62 -32.79 -9.73
CA VAL A 547 -9.31 -32.13 -9.87
C VAL A 547 -8.23 -32.88 -9.08
N ILE A 548 -8.48 -33.29 -7.84
CA ILE A 548 -7.44 -33.96 -7.05
C ILE A 548 -7.16 -35.40 -7.51
N ARG A 549 -8.17 -36.11 -8.03
CA ARG A 549 -7.97 -37.40 -8.71
C ARG A 549 -7.10 -37.24 -9.96
N PHE A 550 -7.32 -36.18 -10.74
CA PHE A 550 -6.47 -35.81 -11.87
C PHE A 550 -5.02 -35.55 -11.44
N LEU A 551 -4.83 -34.83 -10.32
CA LEU A 551 -3.51 -34.59 -9.71
C LEU A 551 -2.89 -35.83 -9.04
N LYS A 552 -3.59 -36.97 -9.02
CA LYS A 552 -3.17 -38.21 -8.36
C LYS A 552 -2.91 -38.04 -6.86
N VAL A 553 -3.71 -37.20 -6.19
CA VAL A 553 -3.69 -37.01 -4.74
C VAL A 553 -4.89 -37.69 -4.11
N ARG A 554 -4.64 -38.55 -3.11
CA ARG A 554 -5.66 -39.40 -2.49
C ARG A 554 -6.59 -38.70 -1.50
N TYR A 555 -6.11 -37.67 -0.82
CA TYR A 555 -6.86 -37.05 0.27
C TYR A 555 -7.22 -35.60 -0.02
N ILE A 556 -8.42 -35.18 0.37
CA ILE A 556 -8.84 -33.77 0.36
C ILE A 556 -9.44 -33.38 1.70
N TRP A 557 -9.10 -32.18 2.17
CA TRP A 557 -9.72 -31.56 3.32
C TRP A 557 -10.79 -30.56 2.86
N ILE A 558 -12.00 -30.72 3.37
CA ILE A 558 -13.14 -29.83 3.13
C ILE A 558 -13.72 -29.49 4.51
N ASP A 559 -13.63 -28.22 4.92
CA ASP A 559 -14.03 -27.70 6.23
C ASP A 559 -15.39 -28.25 6.74
N SER A 560 -16.44 -28.13 5.92
CA SER A 560 -17.81 -28.54 6.24
C SER A 560 -17.93 -30.02 6.64
N LEU A 561 -17.08 -30.88 6.09
CA LEU A 561 -17.11 -32.33 6.33
C LEU A 561 -16.00 -32.80 7.29
N ALA A 562 -14.84 -32.17 7.27
CA ALA A 562 -13.69 -32.55 8.08
C ALA A 562 -13.74 -31.98 9.51
N ILE A 563 -14.60 -30.98 9.77
CA ILE A 563 -14.85 -30.40 11.10
C ILE A 563 -16.29 -30.73 11.52
N VAL A 564 -16.50 -31.00 12.82
CA VAL A 564 -17.84 -31.21 13.38
C VAL A 564 -18.46 -29.84 13.70
N GLN A 565 -19.56 -29.49 13.02
CA GLN A 565 -20.04 -28.10 12.91
C GLN A 565 -21.12 -27.66 13.90
N ASP A 566 -21.67 -28.59 14.69
CA ASP A 566 -22.70 -28.24 15.67
C ASP A 566 -22.09 -27.66 16.96
N PRO A 567 -22.90 -27.05 17.86
CA PRO A 567 -22.39 -26.40 19.08
C PRO A 567 -21.60 -27.30 20.04
N PHE A 568 -21.75 -28.63 19.94
CA PHE A 568 -21.01 -29.62 20.73
C PHE A 568 -19.89 -30.28 19.92
N GLY A 569 -19.65 -29.78 18.70
CA GLY A 569 -18.60 -30.23 17.81
C GLY A 569 -17.22 -29.77 18.24
N ASP A 570 -16.26 -29.91 17.32
CA ASP A 570 -14.84 -29.67 17.59
C ASP A 570 -14.25 -28.50 16.80
N PHE A 571 -15.12 -27.60 16.32
CA PHE A 571 -14.73 -26.40 15.58
C PHE A 571 -13.63 -25.60 16.27
N ALA A 572 -13.77 -25.27 17.56
CA ALA A 572 -12.76 -24.46 18.27
C ALA A 572 -11.36 -25.09 18.22
N ARG A 573 -11.29 -26.43 18.34
CA ARG A 573 -10.04 -27.19 18.28
C ARG A 573 -9.46 -27.24 16.87
N GLU A 574 -10.31 -27.44 15.86
CA GLU A 574 -9.87 -27.51 14.46
C GLU A 574 -9.50 -26.12 13.90
N ALA A 575 -10.19 -25.06 14.32
CA ALA A 575 -9.89 -23.67 13.96
C ALA A 575 -8.46 -23.28 14.37
N ASP A 576 -8.04 -23.64 15.58
CA ASP A 576 -6.66 -23.45 16.06
C ASP A 576 -5.62 -24.14 15.15
N LEU A 577 -6.00 -25.20 14.44
CA LEU A 577 -5.12 -25.98 13.56
C LEU A 577 -5.21 -25.59 12.08
N MET A 578 -6.17 -24.75 11.68
CA MET A 578 -6.40 -24.41 10.26
C MET A 578 -5.16 -23.84 9.57
N HIS A 579 -4.37 -23.03 10.29
CA HIS A 579 -3.11 -22.51 9.77
C HIS A 579 -2.15 -23.63 9.35
N LYS A 580 -2.12 -24.77 10.07
CA LYS A 580 -1.35 -25.97 9.70
C LYS A 580 -2.03 -26.72 8.56
N VAL A 581 -3.35 -26.82 8.55
CA VAL A 581 -4.12 -27.49 7.48
C VAL A 581 -3.78 -26.90 6.11
N TYR A 582 -3.85 -25.59 5.94
CA TYR A 582 -3.51 -24.95 4.66
C TYR A 582 -2.01 -24.97 4.39
N ARG A 583 -1.17 -24.72 5.41
CA ARG A 583 0.29 -24.66 5.27
C ARG A 583 0.95 -25.97 4.85
N TYR A 584 0.46 -27.11 5.35
CA TYR A 584 0.99 -28.44 5.01
C TYR A 584 0.26 -29.11 3.85
N SER A 585 -0.73 -28.42 3.26
CA SER A 585 -1.44 -28.93 2.08
C SER A 585 -0.51 -29.08 0.88
N HIS A 586 -0.83 -30.04 0.02
CA HIS A 586 -0.16 -30.23 -1.25
C HIS A 586 -0.63 -29.20 -2.28
N CYS A 587 -1.90 -28.85 -2.33
CA CYS A 587 -2.39 -27.77 -3.15
C CYS A 587 -3.74 -27.33 -2.61
N ASN A 588 -3.99 -26.03 -2.63
CA ASN A 588 -5.31 -25.49 -2.34
C ASN A 588 -6.10 -25.27 -3.62
N ILE A 589 -7.23 -25.95 -3.75
CA ILE A 589 -8.17 -25.79 -4.87
C ILE A 589 -9.15 -24.70 -4.46
N VAL A 590 -9.26 -23.65 -5.27
CA VAL A 590 -10.07 -22.47 -4.93
C VAL A 590 -11.23 -22.34 -5.91
N ALA A 591 -12.45 -22.49 -5.42
CA ALA A 591 -13.68 -22.27 -6.18
C ALA A 591 -14.00 -20.76 -6.30
N ALA A 592 -13.08 -20.00 -6.87
CA ALA A 592 -13.05 -18.54 -6.76
C ALA A 592 -14.33 -17.87 -7.28
N HIS A 593 -14.86 -18.31 -8.43
CA HIS A 593 -16.06 -17.71 -9.01
C HIS A 593 -17.37 -18.13 -8.33
N SER A 594 -17.37 -19.23 -7.56
CA SER A 594 -18.61 -19.76 -7.00
C SER A 594 -19.06 -18.94 -5.78
N LYS A 595 -20.28 -18.40 -5.82
CA LYS A 595 -20.91 -17.70 -4.67
C LYS A 595 -21.46 -18.66 -3.60
N HIS A 596 -21.60 -19.91 -4.01
CA HIS A 596 -22.28 -21.08 -3.45
C HIS A 596 -21.52 -22.38 -3.24
N ALA A 597 -21.97 -23.31 -2.39
CA ALA A 597 -21.46 -24.69 -2.43
C ALA A 597 -21.85 -25.41 -3.74
N TYR A 598 -22.94 -24.94 -4.37
CA TYR A 598 -23.56 -25.56 -5.53
C TYR A 598 -23.28 -24.86 -6.87
N GLY A 599 -22.32 -23.93 -6.94
CA GLY A 599 -22.01 -23.21 -8.18
C GLY A 599 -21.01 -23.90 -9.11
N GLY A 600 -20.24 -24.88 -8.62
CA GLY A 600 -19.18 -25.57 -9.36
C GLY A 600 -17.91 -24.73 -9.56
N LEU A 601 -16.81 -25.42 -9.85
CA LEU A 601 -15.51 -24.89 -10.27
C LEU A 601 -15.46 -24.70 -11.79
N PHE A 602 -16.00 -25.63 -12.56
CA PHE A 602 -15.81 -25.67 -14.02
C PHE A 602 -16.71 -24.69 -14.76
N ARG A 603 -16.17 -24.08 -15.81
CA ARG A 603 -16.81 -23.06 -16.63
C ARG A 603 -16.59 -23.39 -18.09
N ARG A 604 -17.67 -23.30 -18.86
CA ARG A 604 -17.60 -23.20 -20.32
C ARG A 604 -17.11 -21.81 -20.68
N ARG A 605 -16.24 -21.72 -21.68
CA ARG A 605 -15.60 -20.48 -22.11
C ARG A 605 -15.35 -20.51 -23.61
N ILE A 606 -15.17 -19.33 -24.18
CA ILE A 606 -14.68 -19.17 -25.55
C ILE A 606 -13.20 -18.76 -25.44
N PRO A 607 -12.26 -19.60 -25.90
CA PRO A 607 -10.81 -19.35 -25.74
C PRO A 607 -10.37 -17.98 -26.28
N HIS A 608 -10.99 -17.54 -27.36
CA HIS A 608 -10.72 -16.25 -27.99
C HIS A 608 -11.15 -15.02 -27.18
N GLU A 609 -12.01 -15.18 -26.17
CA GLU A 609 -12.43 -14.08 -25.29
C GLU A 609 -11.45 -13.82 -24.14
N ILE A 610 -10.60 -14.79 -23.80
CA ILE A 610 -9.58 -14.64 -22.75
C ILE A 610 -8.20 -14.30 -23.30
N LEU A 611 -7.96 -14.59 -24.58
CA LEU A 611 -6.69 -14.29 -25.22
C LEU A 611 -6.46 -12.78 -25.37
N PRO A 612 -5.22 -12.31 -25.11
CA PRO A 612 -4.83 -10.94 -25.37
C PRO A 612 -5.06 -10.56 -26.83
N VAL A 613 -5.49 -9.31 -27.06
CA VAL A 613 -5.67 -8.82 -28.42
C VAL A 613 -4.30 -8.51 -29.02
N LYS A 614 -4.02 -9.07 -30.20
CA LYS A 614 -2.85 -8.69 -30.99
C LYS A 614 -3.21 -7.54 -31.93
N TYR A 615 -2.35 -6.52 -31.96
CA TYR A 615 -2.47 -5.39 -32.87
C TYR A 615 -1.18 -5.24 -33.66
N GLN A 616 -1.28 -5.26 -34.98
CA GLN A 616 -0.15 -4.94 -35.85
C GLN A 616 -0.07 -3.42 -35.98
N GLY A 617 0.97 -2.82 -35.42
CA GLY A 617 1.22 -1.40 -35.60
C GLY A 617 1.52 -1.06 -37.06
N THR A 618 1.09 0.14 -37.47
CA THR A 618 1.27 0.69 -38.82
C THR A 618 2.22 1.88 -38.74
N ASN A 619 2.85 2.23 -39.87
CA ASN A 619 3.66 3.45 -39.99
C ASN A 619 2.82 4.75 -40.00
N ALA A 620 1.50 4.67 -39.85
CA ALA A 620 0.62 5.84 -39.77
C ALA A 620 0.99 6.75 -38.58
N THR A 621 1.58 6.20 -37.51
CA THR A 621 2.11 6.96 -36.39
C THR A 621 3.43 6.37 -35.88
N HIS A 622 4.45 7.20 -35.66
CA HIS A 622 5.77 6.76 -35.17
C HIS A 622 5.75 6.11 -33.77
N ARG A 623 4.61 6.14 -33.04
CA ARG A 623 4.51 5.73 -31.63
C ARG A 623 4.45 4.22 -31.41
N LEU A 624 3.60 3.52 -32.16
CA LEU A 624 3.49 2.06 -32.09
C LEU A 624 4.48 1.39 -33.05
N GLY A 625 4.85 2.06 -34.15
CA GLY A 625 5.75 1.54 -35.18
C GLY A 625 5.24 0.24 -35.84
N GLU A 626 6.00 -0.31 -36.78
CA GLU A 626 5.67 -1.58 -37.46
C GLU A 626 6.00 -2.82 -36.61
N LYS A 627 5.44 -2.88 -35.40
CA LYS A 627 5.62 -3.99 -34.47
C LYS A 627 4.28 -4.63 -34.12
N THR A 628 4.32 -5.92 -33.80
CA THR A 628 3.14 -6.61 -33.24
C THR A 628 3.06 -6.35 -31.75
N TRP A 629 1.93 -5.80 -31.31
CA TRP A 629 1.64 -5.48 -29.92
C TRP A 629 0.64 -6.47 -29.33
N THR A 630 0.92 -6.92 -28.12
CA THR A 630 0.00 -7.70 -27.30
C THR A 630 -0.66 -6.76 -26.30
N ILE A 631 -1.97 -6.58 -26.42
CA ILE A 631 -2.77 -5.66 -25.61
C ILE A 631 -3.46 -6.43 -24.49
N VAL A 632 -3.19 -6.03 -23.25
CA VAL A 632 -3.73 -6.67 -22.04
C VAL A 632 -4.29 -5.64 -21.06
N PRO A 633 -5.40 -5.91 -20.37
CA PRO A 633 -5.81 -5.09 -19.23
C PRO A 633 -4.72 -5.06 -18.17
N ALA A 634 -4.34 -3.87 -17.67
CA ALA A 634 -3.27 -3.76 -16.68
C ALA A 634 -3.70 -4.26 -15.28
N ASP A 635 -5.01 -4.38 -15.07
CA ASP A 635 -5.68 -4.86 -13.86
C ASP A 635 -6.09 -6.34 -13.95
N LEU A 636 -5.52 -7.12 -14.88
CA LEU A 636 -5.90 -8.52 -15.14
C LEU A 636 -6.02 -9.36 -13.85
N TRP A 637 -4.99 -9.32 -13.00
CA TRP A 637 -4.96 -10.06 -11.74
C TRP A 637 -6.10 -9.62 -10.80
N GLU A 638 -6.37 -8.32 -10.72
CA GLU A 638 -7.41 -7.78 -9.85
C GLU A 638 -8.80 -8.14 -10.36
N LYS A 639 -9.04 -7.82 -11.63
CA LYS A 639 -10.32 -7.90 -12.31
C LYS A 639 -10.77 -9.34 -12.54
N GLU A 640 -9.87 -10.30 -12.71
CA GLU A 640 -10.27 -11.69 -12.94
C GLU A 640 -10.16 -12.55 -11.69
N LEU A 641 -9.14 -12.34 -10.87
CA LEU A 641 -8.95 -13.14 -9.66
C LEU A 641 -9.57 -12.46 -8.44
N LEU A 642 -9.13 -11.26 -8.07
CA LEU A 642 -9.34 -10.71 -6.72
C LEU A 642 -10.72 -10.11 -6.48
N ILE A 643 -11.45 -9.74 -7.55
CA ILE A 643 -12.87 -9.38 -7.44
C ILE A 643 -13.78 -10.62 -7.33
N SER A 644 -13.23 -11.83 -7.44
CA SER A 644 -14.04 -13.05 -7.43
C SER A 644 -14.78 -13.20 -6.10
N PRO A 645 -16.02 -13.74 -6.10
CA PRO A 645 -16.88 -13.81 -4.91
C PRO A 645 -16.28 -14.47 -3.67
N ILE A 646 -15.28 -15.35 -3.85
CA ILE A 646 -14.58 -15.91 -2.71
C ILE A 646 -13.81 -14.82 -1.96
N TYR A 647 -13.09 -13.92 -2.64
CA TYR A 647 -12.16 -12.97 -2.01
C TYR A 647 -12.79 -11.74 -1.37
N SER A 648 -14.10 -11.56 -1.49
CA SER A 648 -14.84 -10.50 -0.78
C SER A 648 -15.29 -10.92 0.64
N ARG A 649 -14.75 -12.02 1.19
CA ARG A 649 -15.29 -12.69 2.37
C ARG A 649 -14.20 -13.00 3.39
N GLY A 650 -14.35 -12.47 4.62
CA GLY A 650 -13.26 -12.37 5.60
C GLY A 650 -12.81 -13.65 6.34
N TRP A 651 -13.51 -14.79 6.27
CA TRP A 651 -12.97 -16.10 6.67
C TRP A 651 -13.88 -17.29 6.32
N VAL A 652 -13.34 -18.49 6.61
CA VAL A 652 -14.05 -19.78 6.71
C VAL A 652 -15.25 -19.65 7.64
N PHE A 653 -16.30 -20.39 7.30
CA PHE A 653 -17.68 -20.29 7.80
C PHE A 653 -18.50 -19.13 7.27
N GLN A 654 -19.24 -19.48 6.22
CA GLN A 654 -20.35 -18.72 5.70
C GLN A 654 -21.63 -19.32 6.30
N ALA A 655 -22.31 -18.61 7.20
CA ALA A 655 -23.70 -18.91 7.52
C ALA A 655 -24.43 -17.69 8.13
N PHE A 656 -25.43 -17.20 7.36
CA PHE A 656 -26.56 -16.33 7.72
C PHE A 656 -26.31 -14.84 8.08
N PRO A 657 -26.41 -13.91 7.10
CA PRO A 657 -26.69 -12.50 7.38
C PRO A 657 -28.12 -12.30 7.91
N PRO A 658 -28.31 -11.36 8.85
CA PRO A 658 -29.59 -10.72 9.07
C PRO A 658 -29.92 -9.77 7.92
N LEU A 659 -31.22 -9.61 7.69
CA LEU A 659 -31.81 -8.86 6.59
C LEU A 659 -31.39 -7.38 6.58
N GLY A 660 -30.97 -6.93 5.40
CA GLY A 660 -30.98 -5.52 5.01
C GLY A 660 -29.64 -4.82 5.09
N TYR A 661 -29.00 -4.63 3.94
CA TYR A 661 -28.52 -3.33 3.41
C TYR A 661 -27.65 -3.62 2.17
N SER A 662 -28.21 -3.37 0.98
CA SER A 662 -27.49 -3.39 -0.29
C SER A 662 -27.02 -1.98 -0.62
N ASN A 663 -25.70 -1.82 -0.80
CA ASN A 663 -25.00 -0.89 -1.71
C ASN A 663 -23.67 -0.44 -1.09
N ARG A 664 -22.58 -1.15 -1.35
CA ARG A 664 -21.22 -0.58 -1.32
C ARG A 664 -20.42 -1.04 -2.55
N PRO A 665 -19.75 -0.12 -3.26
CA PRO A 665 -18.84 -0.45 -4.34
C PRO A 665 -17.44 -0.78 -3.81
N GLU A 666 -16.81 -1.76 -4.45
CA GLU A 666 -15.36 -1.98 -4.58
C GLU A 666 -14.50 -1.89 -3.29
N ALA A 667 -14.56 -2.94 -2.47
CA ALA A 667 -13.42 -3.36 -1.65
C ALA A 667 -12.94 -4.71 -2.19
N ASN A 668 -11.87 -4.68 -2.98
CA ASN A 668 -11.13 -5.87 -3.39
C ASN A 668 -10.10 -6.17 -2.30
N PHE A 669 -9.75 -7.45 -2.14
CA PHE A 669 -8.67 -7.98 -1.29
C PHE A 669 -9.00 -8.23 0.20
N GLU A 670 -9.42 -9.46 0.57
CA GLU A 670 -8.54 -10.47 1.20
C GLU A 670 -9.25 -11.69 1.81
N GLN A 671 -8.73 -12.87 1.46
CA GLN A 671 -8.77 -14.10 2.26
C GLN A 671 -7.32 -14.47 2.58
N LEU A 672 -6.78 -13.83 3.61
CA LEU A 672 -5.34 -13.79 3.85
C LEU A 672 -4.76 -15.16 4.21
N ILE A 673 -5.49 -16.04 4.90
CA ILE A 673 -4.94 -17.30 5.45
C ILE A 673 -4.85 -18.43 4.43
N GLU A 674 -5.96 -18.74 3.77
CA GLU A 674 -5.99 -19.81 2.76
C GLU A 674 -5.07 -19.47 1.57
N ARG A 675 -4.97 -18.18 1.24
CA ARG A 675 -4.17 -17.68 0.12
C ARG A 675 -2.69 -17.56 0.45
N ILE A 676 -2.31 -17.03 1.60
CA ILE A 676 -0.90 -16.79 1.95
C ILE A 676 -0.23 -18.01 2.58
N LEU A 677 -0.97 -18.86 3.31
CA LEU A 677 -0.35 -20.04 3.95
C LEU A 677 -0.23 -21.24 3.02
N SER A 678 -1.13 -21.38 2.04
CA SER A 678 -1.08 -22.50 1.10
C SER A 678 0.17 -22.43 0.23
N PRO A 679 0.99 -23.50 0.14
CA PRO A 679 2.21 -23.47 -0.68
C PRO A 679 1.95 -23.27 -2.18
N ARG A 680 0.80 -23.75 -2.66
CA ARG A 680 0.37 -23.76 -4.06
C ARG A 680 -1.14 -23.58 -4.14
N LEU A 681 -1.60 -22.78 -5.09
CA LEU A 681 -3.01 -22.50 -5.30
C LEU A 681 -3.41 -22.67 -6.76
N LEU A 682 -4.56 -23.30 -6.96
CA LEU A 682 -5.25 -23.43 -8.24
C LEU A 682 -6.60 -22.71 -8.14
N HIS A 683 -6.70 -21.57 -8.79
CA HIS A 683 -7.88 -20.72 -8.73
C HIS A 683 -8.78 -20.91 -9.95
N PHE A 684 -9.96 -21.46 -9.73
CA PHE A 684 -11.00 -21.60 -10.76
C PHE A 684 -11.86 -20.34 -10.78
N THR A 685 -11.48 -19.40 -11.65
CA THR A 685 -12.20 -18.12 -11.83
C THR A 685 -13.30 -18.22 -12.88
N LYS A 686 -13.89 -17.08 -13.27
CA LYS A 686 -14.99 -17.04 -14.24
C LYS A 686 -14.57 -17.50 -15.63
N HIS A 687 -13.37 -17.10 -16.08
CA HIS A 687 -12.96 -17.26 -17.47
C HIS A 687 -11.75 -18.19 -17.65
N GLN A 688 -10.82 -18.21 -16.69
CA GLN A 688 -9.61 -19.02 -16.76
C GLN A 688 -9.12 -19.50 -15.38
N ILE A 689 -8.15 -20.41 -15.37
CA ILE A 689 -7.48 -20.91 -14.17
C ILE A 689 -6.24 -20.07 -13.91
N PHE A 690 -6.05 -19.68 -12.65
CA PHE A 690 -4.84 -19.01 -12.19
C PHE A 690 -4.03 -19.95 -11.28
N TRP A 691 -2.72 -19.84 -11.38
CA TRP A 691 -1.75 -20.54 -10.55
C TRP A 691 -0.98 -19.54 -9.69
N ASP A 692 -0.81 -19.86 -8.42
CA ASP A 692 0.02 -19.06 -7.52
C ASP A 692 0.83 -19.96 -6.58
N CYS A 693 2.11 -19.63 -6.41
CA CYS A 693 3.02 -20.28 -5.47
C CYS A 693 4.08 -19.29 -5.01
N GLY A 694 4.93 -19.67 -4.04
CA GLY A 694 5.96 -18.78 -3.48
C GLY A 694 7.04 -18.25 -4.44
N THR A 695 7.04 -18.65 -5.72
CA THR A 695 8.02 -18.22 -6.76
C THR A 695 7.42 -17.87 -8.11
N LEU A 696 6.17 -18.23 -8.39
CA LEU A 696 5.51 -17.95 -9.66
C LEU A 696 4.02 -17.66 -9.47
N SER A 697 3.55 -16.58 -10.07
CA SER A 697 2.12 -16.30 -10.28
C SER A 697 1.85 -16.31 -11.79
N ALA A 698 0.87 -17.08 -12.23
CA ALA A 698 0.60 -17.37 -13.64
C ALA A 698 -0.90 -17.56 -13.90
N CYS A 699 -1.31 -17.56 -15.17
CA CYS A 699 -2.65 -17.91 -15.60
C CYS A 699 -2.61 -18.69 -16.91
N GLU A 700 -3.71 -19.31 -17.32
CA GLU A 700 -3.73 -20.11 -18.55
C GLU A 700 -3.28 -19.30 -19.78
N VAL A 701 -3.54 -17.99 -19.83
CA VAL A 701 -3.03 -17.11 -20.89
C VAL A 701 -1.52 -16.89 -20.84
N PHE A 702 -0.95 -16.76 -19.63
CA PHE A 702 0.47 -16.53 -19.38
C PHE A 702 1.06 -17.69 -18.55
N PRO A 703 1.27 -18.86 -19.18
CA PRO A 703 1.56 -20.10 -18.46
C PRO A 703 2.93 -20.13 -17.80
N THR A 704 3.89 -19.34 -18.29
CA THR A 704 5.26 -19.26 -17.74
C THR A 704 5.43 -18.17 -16.69
N GLY A 705 4.36 -17.45 -16.34
CA GLY A 705 4.38 -16.35 -15.37
C GLY A 705 3.77 -15.07 -15.92
N LEU A 706 3.19 -14.26 -15.03
CA LEU A 706 2.69 -12.95 -15.39
C LEU A 706 3.84 -12.06 -15.90
N PRO A 707 3.62 -11.30 -16.99
CA PRO A 707 4.54 -10.27 -17.41
C PRO A 707 4.79 -9.28 -16.26
N PHE A 708 6.03 -8.84 -16.07
CA PHE A 708 6.42 -7.93 -14.99
C PHE A 708 5.46 -6.74 -14.76
N PRO A 709 4.93 -6.04 -15.79
CA PRO A 709 4.00 -4.93 -15.59
C PRO A 709 2.64 -5.32 -14.99
N LEU A 710 2.27 -6.60 -15.07
CA LEU A 710 1.05 -7.18 -14.50
C LEU A 710 1.31 -7.87 -13.14
N ASP A 711 2.57 -8.13 -12.82
CA ASP A 711 2.96 -8.97 -11.69
C ASP A 711 3.13 -8.21 -10.36
N HIS A 712 3.10 -6.87 -10.38
CA HIS A 712 3.36 -6.04 -9.20
C HIS A 712 2.50 -6.40 -7.98
N LYS A 713 1.20 -6.70 -8.14
CA LYS A 713 0.34 -7.08 -7.01
C LYS A 713 0.52 -8.55 -6.62
N ALA A 714 0.71 -9.43 -7.60
CA ALA A 714 0.90 -10.86 -7.34
C ALA A 714 2.27 -11.14 -6.67
N SER A 715 3.28 -10.34 -6.96
CA SER A 715 4.64 -10.50 -6.43
C SER A 715 4.73 -10.28 -4.92
N THR A 716 3.97 -9.33 -4.34
CA THR A 716 3.91 -9.11 -2.89
C THR A 716 3.34 -10.33 -2.16
N ASP A 717 2.17 -10.82 -2.59
CA ASP A 717 1.52 -12.02 -2.01
C ASP A 717 2.45 -13.25 -2.12
N ARG A 718 3.10 -13.38 -3.27
CA ARG A 718 4.07 -14.43 -3.55
C ARG A 718 5.30 -14.37 -2.65
N HIS A 719 5.88 -13.18 -2.48
CA HIS A 719 7.05 -12.94 -1.63
C HIS A 719 6.77 -13.36 -0.19
N TRP A 720 5.66 -12.91 0.39
CA TRP A 720 5.28 -13.25 1.76
C TRP A 720 4.91 -14.73 1.93
N ARG A 721 4.18 -15.32 0.98
CA ARG A 721 3.91 -16.78 0.96
C ARG A 721 5.20 -17.60 0.96
N GLY A 722 6.14 -17.27 0.09
CA GLY A 722 7.43 -17.95 0.01
C GLY A 722 8.17 -17.96 1.34
N ARG A 723 8.11 -16.86 2.09
CA ARG A 723 8.77 -16.72 3.41
C ARG A 723 8.04 -17.45 4.53
N LEU A 724 6.70 -17.32 4.59
CA LEU A 724 5.89 -18.00 5.61
C LEU A 724 5.92 -19.53 5.45
N VAL A 725 6.08 -20.02 4.22
CA VAL A 725 6.38 -21.44 3.98
C VAL A 725 7.81 -21.76 4.44
N LYS A 726 8.83 -20.98 4.07
CA LYS A 726 10.25 -21.23 4.44
C LYS A 726 10.58 -21.13 5.94
N SER A 727 9.84 -20.36 6.75
CA SER A 727 10.08 -20.20 8.20
C SER A 727 9.95 -21.47 9.03
N THR A 728 9.52 -22.57 8.42
CA THR A 728 9.55 -23.92 9.01
C THR A 728 10.95 -24.54 9.11
N VAL A 729 11.94 -24.03 8.36
CA VAL A 729 13.27 -24.65 8.21
C VAL A 729 14.36 -23.85 8.93
N SER A 730 14.15 -22.55 9.14
CA SER A 730 15.13 -21.65 9.78
C SER A 730 14.42 -20.49 10.47
N SER A 731 14.84 -20.18 11.69
CA SER A 731 14.39 -19.02 12.48
C SER A 731 14.69 -17.68 11.80
N ASN A 732 15.60 -17.65 10.82
CA ASN A 732 16.04 -16.44 10.12
C ASN A 732 15.33 -16.23 8.76
N ALA A 733 14.30 -17.02 8.42
CA ALA A 733 13.70 -17.01 7.07
C ALA A 733 12.78 -15.82 6.75
N LEU A 734 12.41 -15.01 7.74
CA LEU A 734 11.58 -13.81 7.57
C LEU A 734 12.42 -12.51 7.56
N THR A 735 13.75 -12.59 7.68
CA THR A 735 14.68 -11.47 7.43
C THR A 735 15.36 -11.64 6.07
N GLY A 736 15.04 -10.79 5.09
CA GLY A 736 15.85 -10.58 3.90
C GLY A 736 16.76 -9.37 4.06
N VAL A 737 17.98 -9.44 3.54
CA VAL A 737 18.96 -8.32 3.55
C VAL A 737 18.48 -7.13 2.69
N ASN A 738 17.43 -7.31 1.88
CA ASN A 738 16.92 -6.37 0.87
C ASN A 738 15.42 -6.01 1.06
N ASP A 739 14.88 -6.09 2.27
CA ASP A 739 13.46 -5.82 2.49
C ASP A 739 13.18 -4.32 2.69
N ASN A 740 12.61 -3.66 1.67
CA ASN A 740 11.97 -2.35 1.84
C ASN A 740 10.68 -2.43 2.69
N GLU A 741 10.07 -3.62 2.84
CA GLU A 741 8.89 -3.85 3.68
C GLU A 741 9.26 -4.61 4.96
N SER A 742 9.22 -3.92 6.10
CA SER A 742 9.37 -4.54 7.41
C SER A 742 8.24 -5.53 7.71
N SER A 743 8.48 -6.53 8.58
CA SER A 743 7.41 -7.43 9.08
C SER A 743 6.23 -6.66 9.71
N TYR A 744 6.49 -5.46 10.21
CA TYR A 744 5.48 -4.54 10.73
C TYR A 744 4.62 -3.91 9.63
N THR A 745 5.22 -3.55 8.48
CA THR A 745 4.50 -3.04 7.31
C THR A 745 3.55 -4.10 6.78
N PHE A 746 4.03 -5.34 6.64
CA PHE A 746 3.19 -6.48 6.27
C PHE A 746 2.04 -6.69 7.27
N TRP A 747 2.32 -6.67 8.57
CA TRP A 747 1.27 -6.77 9.59
C TRP A 747 0.23 -5.65 9.47
N THR A 748 0.67 -4.42 9.23
CA THR A 748 -0.22 -3.26 9.09
C THR A 748 -1.14 -3.42 7.88
N SER A 749 -0.60 -3.82 6.72
CA SER A 749 -1.39 -4.10 5.52
C SER A 749 -2.35 -5.27 5.73
N ALA A 750 -1.88 -6.35 6.36
CA ALA A 750 -2.70 -7.51 6.69
C ALA A 750 -3.91 -7.13 7.56
N VAL A 751 -3.72 -6.30 8.61
CA VAL A 751 -4.83 -5.85 9.46
C VAL A 751 -5.78 -4.93 8.69
N GLN A 752 -5.26 -3.98 7.91
CA GLN A 752 -6.10 -3.06 7.13
C GLN A 752 -7.01 -3.84 6.19
N ASN A 753 -6.44 -4.71 5.38
CA ASN A 753 -7.17 -5.49 4.38
C ASN A 753 -8.11 -6.52 5.06
N TYR A 754 -7.66 -7.19 6.12
CA TYR A 754 -8.50 -8.10 6.89
C TYR A 754 -9.75 -7.42 7.47
N THR A 755 -9.62 -6.20 8.01
CA THR A 755 -10.73 -5.47 8.63
C THR A 755 -11.67 -4.80 7.65
N GLU A 756 -11.29 -4.67 6.37
CA GLU A 756 -12.19 -4.29 5.29
C GLU A 756 -13.20 -5.38 4.93
N CYS A 757 -12.92 -6.62 5.32
CA CYS A 757 -13.77 -7.75 5.01
C CYS A 757 -15.01 -7.80 5.90
N ASP A 758 -16.14 -8.23 5.33
CA ASP A 758 -17.37 -8.47 6.10
C ASP A 758 -17.33 -9.88 6.73
N LEU A 759 -17.07 -9.93 8.04
CA LEU A 759 -17.14 -11.16 8.83
C LEU A 759 -18.59 -11.44 9.22
N THR A 760 -19.07 -12.64 8.89
CA THR A 760 -20.44 -13.07 9.23
C THR A 760 -20.62 -13.25 10.74
N ASN A 761 -19.61 -13.77 11.43
CA ASN A 761 -19.52 -13.78 12.89
C ASN A 761 -18.35 -12.89 13.32
N GLN A 762 -18.66 -11.76 13.96
CA GLN A 762 -17.63 -10.83 14.39
C GLN A 762 -16.82 -11.36 15.58
N GLY A 763 -17.38 -12.27 16.38
CA GLY A 763 -16.67 -12.90 17.51
C GLY A 763 -15.43 -13.70 17.11
N ASP A 764 -15.33 -14.15 15.85
CA ASP A 764 -14.20 -14.94 15.34
C ASP A 764 -13.07 -14.05 14.77
N LYS A 765 -13.20 -12.72 14.87
CA LYS A 765 -12.29 -11.74 14.28
C LYS A 765 -10.83 -11.94 14.70
N SER A 766 -10.62 -12.25 15.97
CA SER A 766 -9.28 -12.43 16.52
C SER A 766 -8.70 -13.82 16.18
N ILE A 767 -9.55 -14.85 16.19
CA ILE A 767 -9.19 -16.24 15.85
C ILE A 767 -8.74 -16.35 14.40
N ALA A 768 -9.43 -15.65 13.49
CA ALA A 768 -9.07 -15.65 12.08
C ALA A 768 -7.66 -15.10 11.90
N ILE A 769 -7.40 -13.84 12.26
CA ILE A 769 -6.07 -13.24 12.04
C ILE A 769 -4.95 -13.91 12.85
N TRP A 770 -5.29 -14.60 13.94
CA TRP A 770 -4.35 -15.30 14.82
C TRP A 770 -3.38 -16.21 14.06
N SER A 771 -3.85 -16.88 13.00
CA SER A 771 -3.00 -17.77 12.19
C SER A 771 -1.75 -17.09 11.63
N ILE A 772 -1.86 -15.80 11.29
CA ILE A 772 -0.76 -14.98 10.74
C ILE A 772 -0.02 -14.28 11.88
N ALA A 773 -0.77 -13.72 12.83
CA ALA A 773 -0.19 -13.10 14.02
C ALA A 773 0.73 -14.06 14.76
N LYS A 774 0.37 -15.34 14.88
CA LYS A 774 1.19 -16.38 15.48
C LYS A 774 2.53 -16.57 14.79
N LEU A 775 2.54 -16.63 13.46
CA LEU A 775 3.79 -16.80 12.71
C LEU A 775 4.72 -15.60 12.88
N LEU A 776 4.14 -14.41 12.92
CA LEU A 776 4.88 -13.18 13.21
C LEU A 776 5.33 -13.10 14.68
N ARG A 777 4.52 -13.58 15.62
CA ARG A 777 4.84 -13.70 17.06
C ARG A 777 6.06 -14.58 17.27
N ASP A 778 6.01 -15.79 16.72
CA ASP A 778 7.07 -16.79 16.85
C ASP A 778 8.37 -16.28 16.18
N PHE A 779 8.26 -15.46 15.14
CA PHE A 779 9.40 -14.85 14.46
C PHE A 779 9.98 -13.62 15.17
N MET A 780 9.13 -12.67 15.57
CA MET A 780 9.54 -11.42 16.21
C MET A 780 9.96 -11.64 17.67
N GLY A 781 9.58 -12.77 18.28
CA GLY A 781 9.77 -13.01 19.70
C GLY A 781 8.94 -12.07 20.60
N GLU A 782 7.95 -11.38 20.02
CA GLU A 782 7.04 -10.48 20.72
C GLU A 782 5.78 -11.23 21.15
N GLN A 783 5.16 -10.86 22.27
CA GLN A 783 3.85 -11.42 22.63
C GLN A 783 2.74 -10.73 21.83
N TYR A 784 1.70 -11.48 21.51
CA TYR A 784 0.52 -10.99 20.80
C TYR A 784 -0.74 -11.42 21.55
N ALA A 785 -1.70 -10.53 21.71
CA ALA A 785 -3.01 -10.88 22.24
C ALA A 785 -4.07 -9.91 21.74
N VAL A 786 -5.28 -10.41 21.45
CA VAL A 786 -6.46 -9.62 21.10
C VAL A 786 -6.15 -8.49 20.09
N GLY A 787 -5.44 -8.78 19.00
CA GLY A 787 -5.11 -7.75 18.00
C GLY A 787 -3.76 -7.02 18.20
N MET A 788 -3.19 -7.02 19.41
CA MET A 788 -2.10 -6.12 19.76
C MET A 788 -0.77 -6.82 20.06
N TRP A 789 0.33 -6.18 19.69
CA TRP A 789 1.70 -6.60 20.05
C TRP A 789 2.11 -6.02 21.41
N SER A 790 2.91 -6.76 22.17
CA SER A 790 3.36 -6.34 23.49
C SER A 790 4.39 -5.21 23.49
N GLN A 791 5.18 -5.06 22.41
CA GLN A 791 6.17 -3.97 22.34
C GLN A 791 5.54 -2.68 21.81
N ALA A 792 5.86 -1.54 22.43
CA ALA A 792 5.29 -0.24 22.09
C ALA A 792 3.74 -0.28 22.03
N LEU A 793 3.13 -0.97 23.00
CA LEU A 793 1.68 -1.11 23.10
C LEU A 793 1.00 0.25 23.21
N GLU A 794 1.63 1.18 23.92
CA GLU A 794 1.20 2.56 24.08
C GLU A 794 0.97 3.29 22.75
N GLU A 795 1.80 3.04 21.74
CA GLU A 795 1.65 3.65 20.42
C GLU A 795 0.57 2.95 19.59
N GLN A 796 0.49 1.63 19.71
CA GLN A 796 -0.48 0.81 18.96
C GLN A 796 -1.93 1.09 19.37
N MET A 797 -2.18 1.52 20.61
CA MET A 797 -3.52 1.88 21.08
C MET A 797 -4.14 3.07 20.31
N ALA A 798 -3.33 3.88 19.62
CA ALA A 798 -3.80 4.99 18.80
C ALA A 798 -4.20 4.59 17.36
N TRP A 799 -4.49 3.31 17.12
CA TRP A 799 -5.18 2.88 15.91
C TRP A 799 -6.48 3.68 15.70
N ARG A 800 -6.92 3.81 14.45
CA ARG A 800 -8.14 4.56 14.11
C ARG A 800 -9.01 3.80 13.12
N VAL A 801 -10.29 4.13 13.05
CA VAL A 801 -11.17 3.64 11.98
C VAL A 801 -10.94 4.45 10.69
N ARG A 802 -11.16 3.83 9.53
CA ARG A 802 -11.03 4.51 8.24
C ARG A 802 -12.22 5.43 7.95
N ASP A 803 -13.43 4.96 8.24
CA ASP A 803 -14.69 5.66 8.03
C ASP A 803 -15.63 5.38 9.23
N THR A 804 -15.90 6.43 10.01
CA THR A 804 -16.69 6.37 11.23
C THR A 804 -18.16 6.04 10.99
N ARG A 805 -18.71 6.34 9.80
CA ARG A 805 -20.11 6.02 9.43
C ARG A 805 -20.29 4.54 9.15
N SER A 806 -19.20 3.87 8.79
CA SER A 806 -19.19 2.48 8.39
C SER A 806 -18.83 1.51 9.50
N CYS A 807 -18.28 2.01 10.60
CA CYS A 807 -17.75 1.23 11.70
C CYS A 807 -18.68 1.26 12.91
N GLU A 808 -18.71 0.18 13.70
CA GLU A 808 -19.60 0.06 14.86
C GLU A 808 -18.93 -0.75 15.98
N ARG A 809 -19.13 -0.33 17.24
CA ARG A 809 -18.81 -1.15 18.42
C ARG A 809 -19.96 -2.09 18.71
N MET A 810 -19.76 -3.38 18.42
CA MET A 810 -20.79 -4.39 18.61
C MET A 810 -20.76 -4.98 20.04
N PRO A 811 -21.91 -5.21 20.68
CA PRO A 811 -21.98 -5.79 22.03
C PRO A 811 -21.22 -7.11 22.19
N GLU A 812 -21.20 -7.95 21.15
CA GLU A 812 -20.51 -9.25 21.13
C GLU A 812 -18.99 -9.12 21.23
N LEU A 813 -18.44 -8.12 20.53
CA LEU A 813 -17.01 -7.79 20.57
C LEU A 813 -16.66 -7.12 21.89
N ASP A 814 -17.47 -6.14 22.31
CA ASP A 814 -17.30 -5.39 23.55
C ASP A 814 -17.38 -6.26 24.80
N ALA A 815 -18.07 -7.40 24.75
CA ALA A 815 -18.13 -8.37 25.85
C ALA A 815 -16.79 -9.07 26.09
N ASN A 816 -15.98 -9.27 25.05
CA ASN A 816 -14.83 -10.16 25.07
C ASN A 816 -13.48 -9.49 24.79
N ILE A 817 -13.49 -8.38 24.06
CA ILE A 817 -12.31 -7.69 23.57
C ILE A 817 -12.23 -6.30 24.22
N PRO A 818 -11.07 -5.90 24.78
CA PRO A 818 -10.92 -4.59 25.41
C PRO A 818 -11.02 -3.44 24.41
N SER A 819 -11.46 -2.25 24.85
CA SER A 819 -11.73 -1.12 23.94
C SER A 819 -10.47 -0.52 23.31
N TRP A 820 -9.31 -0.75 23.95
CA TRP A 820 -7.99 -0.39 23.45
C TRP A 820 -7.50 -1.27 22.29
N SER A 821 -8.15 -2.42 22.03
CA SER A 821 -7.84 -3.28 20.90
C SER A 821 -8.62 -2.90 19.64
N TRP A 822 -7.97 -2.89 18.46
CA TRP A 822 -8.65 -2.69 17.16
C TRP A 822 -9.61 -3.83 16.81
N ALA A 823 -9.47 -4.99 17.44
CA ALA A 823 -10.39 -6.10 17.27
C ALA A 823 -11.76 -5.83 17.92
N SER A 824 -11.90 -4.77 18.74
CA SER A 824 -13.15 -4.42 19.42
C SER A 824 -14.18 -3.68 18.55
N VAL A 825 -13.85 -3.31 17.32
CA VAL A 825 -14.74 -2.60 16.39
C VAL A 825 -15.02 -3.42 15.15
N LYS A 826 -16.25 -3.41 14.64
CA LYS A 826 -16.58 -3.89 13.29
C LYS A 826 -16.26 -2.80 12.27
N GLY A 827 -15.49 -3.13 11.25
CA GLY A 827 -15.19 -2.25 10.11
C GLY A 827 -13.69 -1.98 9.90
N PRO A 828 -13.33 -1.27 8.81
CA PRO A 828 -11.94 -1.06 8.40
C PRO A 828 -11.16 -0.22 9.42
N VAL A 829 -10.05 -0.77 9.91
CA VAL A 829 -9.14 -0.09 10.83
C VAL A 829 -7.83 0.25 10.17
N VAL A 830 -7.19 1.30 10.66
CA VAL A 830 -5.85 1.76 10.29
C VAL A 830 -4.98 1.64 11.54
N PRO A 831 -4.08 0.64 11.60
CA PRO A 831 -3.12 0.53 12.68
C PRO A 831 -2.20 1.75 12.72
N GLN A 832 -1.76 2.14 13.91
CA GLN A 832 -0.84 3.25 14.09
C GLN A 832 0.61 2.78 13.84
N HIS A 833 1.38 3.53 13.06
CA HIS A 833 2.82 3.26 12.92
C HIS A 833 3.58 3.68 14.18
N ARG A 834 4.60 2.90 14.54
CA ARG A 834 5.49 3.21 15.66
C ARG A 834 6.25 4.50 15.37
N LEU A 835 6.41 5.36 16.39
CA LEU A 835 7.21 6.58 16.28
C LEU A 835 8.70 6.19 16.20
N ALA A 836 9.43 6.86 15.30
CA ALA A 836 10.86 6.63 15.12
C ALA A 836 11.66 7.05 16.37
N ILE A 837 11.33 8.21 16.94
CA ILE A 837 11.95 8.78 18.13
C ILE A 837 10.85 9.06 19.16
N ARG A 838 11.13 8.71 20.42
CA ARG A 838 10.19 8.86 21.54
C ARG A 838 10.76 9.88 22.52
N SER A 839 10.31 11.11 22.43
CA SER A 839 10.63 12.14 23.42
C SER A 839 9.72 12.04 24.65
N TYR A 840 8.51 11.52 24.46
CA TYR A 840 7.55 11.25 25.52
C TYR A 840 6.82 9.92 25.26
N LYS A 841 6.56 9.16 26.34
CA LYS A 841 5.69 7.98 26.33
C LYS A 841 5.01 7.80 27.68
N VAL A 842 3.78 7.30 27.66
CA VAL A 842 3.07 6.87 28.87
C VAL A 842 3.71 5.62 29.48
N THR A 843 3.57 5.47 30.79
CA THR A 843 4.06 4.32 31.58
C THR A 843 2.91 3.67 32.33
N ASP A 844 3.15 2.50 32.92
CA ASP A 844 2.21 1.87 33.84
C ASP A 844 2.25 2.52 35.25
N HIS A 845 1.47 2.00 36.21
CA HIS A 845 1.43 2.55 37.58
C HIS A 845 2.77 2.44 38.33
N THR A 846 3.67 1.56 37.88
CA THR A 846 5.01 1.38 38.45
C THR A 846 6.09 2.23 37.77
N GLY A 847 5.73 2.93 36.70
CA GLY A 847 6.69 3.67 35.85
C GLY A 847 7.39 2.80 34.81
N ALA A 848 6.99 1.53 34.66
CA ALA A 848 7.49 0.64 33.64
C ALA A 848 6.73 0.81 32.32
N ILE A 849 7.13 0.06 31.29
CA ILE A 849 6.44 0.04 30.00
C ILE A 849 5.03 -0.54 30.15
N VAL A 850 4.07 0.02 29.41
CA VAL A 850 2.69 -0.48 29.39
C VAL A 850 2.69 -1.87 28.73
N LYS A 851 2.14 -2.86 29.41
CA LYS A 851 2.05 -4.23 28.91
C LYS A 851 0.77 -4.91 29.36
N PHE A 852 0.26 -5.82 28.53
CA PHE A 852 -0.76 -6.78 28.93
C PHE A 852 -0.10 -8.10 29.40
N THR A 853 -0.84 -8.88 30.18
CA THR A 853 -0.41 -10.21 30.61
C THR A 853 -1.33 -11.27 30.00
N VAL A 854 -0.73 -12.34 29.48
CA VAL A 854 -1.43 -13.50 28.93
C VAL A 854 -1.33 -14.66 29.91
N LYS A 855 -2.44 -15.40 30.07
CA LYS A 855 -2.51 -16.60 30.91
C LYS A 855 -1.42 -17.57 30.52
N GLU A 856 -0.73 -18.12 31.52
CA GLU A 856 0.48 -18.93 31.31
C GLU A 856 0.28 -20.11 30.34
N GLU A 857 -0.89 -20.76 30.39
CA GLU A 857 -1.27 -21.86 29.50
C GLU A 857 -1.38 -21.49 28.00
N TYR A 858 -1.43 -20.20 27.66
CA TYR A 858 -1.47 -19.70 26.27
C TYR A 858 -0.19 -18.96 25.84
N ARG A 859 0.82 -18.84 26.71
CA ARG A 859 2.10 -18.19 26.34
C ARG A 859 2.85 -18.96 25.27
N GLN A 860 2.63 -20.27 25.17
CA GLN A 860 3.24 -21.16 24.21
C GLN A 860 2.17 -22.07 23.59
N GLY A 861 2.29 -22.37 22.29
CA GLY A 861 1.40 -23.28 21.58
C GLY A 861 0.58 -22.64 20.46
N ASP A 862 -0.44 -23.39 20.01
CA ASP A 862 -1.24 -23.07 18.83
C ASP A 862 -2.50 -22.24 19.12
N LYS A 863 -2.95 -22.20 20.38
CA LYS A 863 -4.17 -21.51 20.79
C LYS A 863 -4.00 -19.99 20.80
N GLU A 864 -5.07 -19.26 20.53
CA GLU A 864 -5.07 -17.80 20.66
C GLU A 864 -4.80 -17.38 22.13
N PRO A 865 -3.83 -16.46 22.36
CA PRO A 865 -3.54 -15.89 23.67
C PRO A 865 -4.73 -15.22 24.34
N VAL A 866 -5.09 -15.71 25.54
CA VAL A 866 -6.12 -15.11 26.39
C VAL A 866 -5.50 -14.23 27.47
N LEU A 867 -5.97 -12.99 27.56
CA LEU A 867 -5.53 -12.03 28.59
C LEU A 867 -5.87 -12.52 30.01
N GLU A 868 -4.94 -12.32 30.96
CA GLU A 868 -5.18 -12.48 32.40
C GLU A 868 -6.09 -11.36 32.92
N ASN A 869 -5.79 -10.13 32.51
CA ASN A 869 -6.57 -8.93 32.79
C ASN A 869 -6.78 -8.13 31.51
N ARG A 870 -7.99 -7.61 31.31
CA ARG A 870 -8.35 -6.80 30.13
C ARG A 870 -8.06 -5.31 30.33
N ALA A 871 -8.00 -4.86 31.58
CA ALA A 871 -7.69 -3.47 31.89
C ALA A 871 -6.18 -3.22 31.86
N LEU A 872 -5.77 -2.12 31.24
CA LEU A 872 -4.39 -1.63 31.23
C LEU A 872 -4.21 -0.55 32.30
N ALA A 873 -3.18 -0.73 33.13
CA ALA A 873 -2.74 0.28 34.07
C ALA A 873 -1.90 1.33 33.34
N LEU A 874 -2.32 2.59 33.37
CA LEU A 874 -1.57 3.73 32.81
C LEU A 874 -1.35 4.80 33.88
N LYS A 875 -0.20 5.45 33.84
CA LYS A 875 0.14 6.63 34.65
C LYS A 875 0.40 7.82 33.74
N THR A 876 -0.59 8.69 33.62
CA THR A 876 -0.55 9.84 32.69
C THR A 876 -1.45 10.98 33.14
N ASN A 877 -1.32 12.14 32.50
CA ASN A 877 -2.20 13.27 32.73
C ASN A 877 -3.48 13.12 31.89
N ILE A 878 -4.63 13.38 32.52
CA ILE A 878 -5.93 13.43 31.83
C ILE A 878 -6.31 14.88 31.61
N ASN A 879 -6.47 15.22 30.35
CA ASN A 879 -6.83 16.55 29.89
C ASN A 879 -8.28 16.58 29.41
N TYR A 880 -8.84 17.78 29.33
CA TYR A 880 -10.21 18.01 28.89
C TYR A 880 -10.24 19.04 27.76
N GLY A 881 -11.14 18.83 26.80
CA GLY A 881 -11.30 19.72 25.65
C GLY A 881 -12.69 19.62 25.04
N ARG A 882 -12.94 20.45 24.04
CA ARG A 882 -14.17 20.51 23.27
C ARG A 882 -13.95 19.89 21.90
N LEU A 883 -14.79 18.94 21.51
CA LEU A 883 -14.73 18.29 20.21
C LEU A 883 -15.61 19.03 19.20
N ILE A 884 -15.00 19.49 18.12
CA ILE A 884 -15.61 20.28 17.05
C ILE A 884 -15.67 19.42 15.80
N HIS A 885 -16.86 19.30 15.21
CA HIS A 885 -17.02 18.69 13.90
C HIS A 885 -16.76 19.72 12.81
N VAL A 886 -15.82 19.42 11.90
CA VAL A 886 -15.42 20.36 10.83
C VAL A 886 -16.13 20.03 9.52
N GLN A 887 -15.90 18.84 8.96
CA GLN A 887 -16.49 18.37 7.71
C GLN A 887 -16.29 16.86 7.56
N GLU A 888 -17.27 16.13 7.00
CA GLU A 888 -17.23 14.69 6.63
C GLU A 888 -16.18 13.84 7.37
N ASP A 889 -16.57 13.24 8.50
CA ASP A 889 -15.76 12.34 9.34
C ASP A 889 -14.49 12.96 9.95
N LYS A 890 -14.27 14.28 9.82
CA LYS A 890 -13.16 15.01 10.47
C LYS A 890 -13.62 15.77 11.70
N TYR A 891 -12.97 15.47 12.82
CA TYR A 891 -13.17 16.13 14.10
C TYR A 891 -11.88 16.78 14.58
N HIS A 892 -12.00 17.92 15.24
CA HIS A 892 -10.91 18.63 15.88
C HIS A 892 -11.20 18.71 17.38
N LEU A 893 -10.22 18.43 18.21
CA LEU A 893 -10.30 18.65 19.64
C LEU A 893 -9.65 20.00 19.95
N GLN A 894 -10.46 20.93 20.43
CA GLN A 894 -10.05 22.25 20.89
C GLN A 894 -9.76 22.20 22.40
N VAL A 895 -8.57 22.61 22.80
CA VAL A 895 -8.14 22.61 24.21
C VAL A 895 -7.93 24.06 24.65
N SER A 896 -8.66 24.51 25.68
CA SER A 896 -8.50 25.85 26.24
C SER A 896 -7.28 25.87 27.17
N ASN A 897 -6.18 26.45 26.69
CA ASN A 897 -5.00 26.70 27.51
C ASN A 897 -5.25 28.01 28.29
N GLY A 898 -5.45 27.93 29.61
CA GLY A 898 -5.94 29.04 30.45
C GLY A 898 -5.06 30.30 30.52
N THR A 899 -4.10 30.49 29.63
CA THR A 899 -3.13 31.58 29.60
C THR A 899 -2.86 32.19 28.21
N SER A 900 -3.37 31.64 27.09
CA SER A 900 -3.16 32.16 25.72
C SER A 900 -4.48 32.30 24.95
N SER A 901 -4.54 33.28 24.03
CA SER A 901 -5.71 33.51 23.15
C SER A 901 -5.91 32.44 22.08
N ASP A 902 -4.89 31.62 21.84
CA ASP A 902 -4.89 30.62 20.76
C ASP A 902 -5.23 29.25 21.33
N ALA A 903 -6.36 28.70 20.89
CA ALA A 903 -6.80 27.37 21.28
C ALA A 903 -5.99 26.31 20.54
N ILE A 904 -5.52 25.28 21.27
CA ILE A 904 -4.78 24.17 20.67
C ILE A 904 -5.77 23.29 19.92
N GLU A 905 -5.53 23.05 18.63
CA GLU A 905 -6.32 22.13 17.82
C GLU A 905 -5.58 20.81 17.57
N MET A 906 -6.25 19.69 17.87
CA MET A 906 -5.75 18.35 17.57
C MET A 906 -6.72 17.62 16.65
N HIS A 907 -6.22 16.81 15.71
CA HIS A 907 -7.07 15.96 14.89
C HIS A 907 -7.60 14.80 15.72
N ALA A 908 -8.92 14.61 15.69
CA ALA A 908 -9.61 13.57 16.43
C ALA A 908 -10.30 12.58 15.49
N PHE A 909 -10.21 11.30 15.84
CA PHE A 909 -10.76 10.18 15.10
C PHE A 909 -11.62 9.32 16.04
N PRO A 910 -12.91 9.68 16.26
CA PRO A 910 -13.85 8.83 16.99
C PRO A 910 -13.99 7.46 16.33
N ASP A 911 -14.20 6.40 17.10
CA ASP A 911 -14.34 5.03 16.54
C ASP A 911 -15.72 4.77 15.92
N THR A 912 -16.72 5.58 16.27
CA THR A 912 -18.14 5.46 15.86
C THR A 912 -18.75 6.88 15.83
N PRO A 913 -19.91 7.12 15.18
CA PRO A 913 -20.49 8.46 15.11
C PRO A 913 -20.80 9.02 16.50
N LEU A 914 -20.60 10.34 16.70
CA LEU A 914 -20.67 10.96 18.04
C LEU A 914 -21.97 10.67 18.80
N ALA A 915 -23.11 10.64 18.10
CA ALA A 915 -24.42 10.32 18.70
C ALA A 915 -24.47 8.94 19.39
N THR A 916 -23.54 8.04 19.08
CA THR A 916 -23.47 6.67 19.62
C THR A 916 -22.32 6.47 20.61
N THR A 917 -21.44 7.48 20.77
CA THR A 917 -20.21 7.37 21.57
C THR A 917 -20.39 7.71 23.06
N GLY A 918 -21.53 8.32 23.44
CA GLY A 918 -21.73 8.91 24.77
C GLY A 918 -20.80 10.11 25.05
N ILE A 919 -20.03 10.57 24.06
CA ILE A 919 -19.11 11.69 24.20
C ILE A 919 -19.93 12.99 24.22
N ASP A 920 -19.82 13.73 25.33
CA ASP A 920 -20.26 15.13 25.36
C ASP A 920 -19.25 15.97 24.55
N PRO A 921 -19.63 16.51 23.38
CA PRO A 921 -18.71 17.30 22.55
C PRO A 921 -18.21 18.55 23.28
N GLU A 922 -18.90 19.03 24.31
CA GLU A 922 -18.46 20.16 25.13
C GLU A 922 -17.47 19.76 26.24
N LYS A 923 -17.39 18.46 26.58
CA LYS A 923 -16.59 17.94 27.70
C LYS A 923 -15.96 16.58 27.38
N CYS A 924 -15.00 16.59 26.46
CA CYS A 924 -14.24 15.40 26.09
C CYS A 924 -13.01 15.23 26.99
N ALA A 925 -12.76 14.00 27.45
CA ALA A 925 -11.52 13.65 28.14
C ALA A 925 -10.51 13.04 27.14
N PHE A 926 -9.23 13.34 27.32
CA PHE A 926 -8.17 12.77 26.49
C PHE A 926 -6.83 12.64 27.22
N LEU A 927 -5.93 11.83 26.66
CA LEU A 927 -4.55 11.70 27.12
C LEU A 927 -3.59 11.64 25.94
N ILE A 928 -2.33 12.02 26.20
CA ILE A 928 -1.22 11.85 25.26
C ILE A 928 -0.55 10.51 25.55
N LEU A 929 -0.36 9.69 24.52
CA LEU A 929 0.27 8.37 24.60
C LEU A 929 1.77 8.46 24.34
N ALA A 930 2.15 9.11 23.25
CA ALA A 930 3.54 9.24 22.83
C ALA A 930 3.72 10.48 21.94
N ALA A 931 4.92 11.06 21.97
CA ALA A 931 5.29 12.20 21.15
C ALA A 931 6.79 12.21 20.81
N SER A 932 7.11 12.83 19.67
CA SER A 932 8.46 13.16 19.23
C SER A 932 8.67 14.68 19.30
N ALA A 933 9.83 15.11 19.80
CA ALA A 933 10.25 16.50 19.81
C ALA A 933 11.05 16.84 18.55
N THR A 934 10.81 18.04 18.02
CA THR A 934 11.56 18.64 16.92
C THR A 934 12.11 19.98 17.41
N SER A 935 13.42 20.17 17.36
CA SER A 935 14.06 21.42 17.82
C SER A 935 14.13 22.45 16.69
N HIS A 936 13.73 23.70 16.98
CA HIS A 936 13.79 24.80 16.04
C HIS A 936 14.78 25.89 16.47
N ASN A 937 15.84 26.11 15.67
CA ASN A 937 16.68 27.30 15.81
C ASN A 937 16.03 28.52 15.15
N THR A 938 15.97 29.64 15.88
CA THR A 938 15.52 30.95 15.42
C THR A 938 16.70 31.72 14.83
N SER A 939 16.92 31.58 13.53
CA SER A 939 17.86 32.42 12.78
C SER A 939 17.10 33.17 11.69
N SER A 940 16.54 34.33 12.03
CA SER A 940 16.06 35.32 11.06
C SER A 940 16.46 36.71 11.55
N PRO A 941 17.19 37.52 10.75
CA PRO A 941 17.61 38.86 11.14
C PRO A 941 16.51 39.87 10.79
N GLN A 942 15.75 40.33 11.79
CA GLN A 942 15.06 41.61 11.69
C GLN A 942 15.55 42.54 12.81
N LEU A 943 15.80 43.78 12.40
CA LEU A 943 16.50 44.80 13.16
C LEU A 943 15.78 45.18 14.46
N THR A 944 16.62 45.41 15.48
CA THR A 944 16.43 46.17 16.73
C THR A 944 15.99 45.42 18.01
N ARG A 945 16.98 45.36 18.93
CA ARG A 945 16.96 45.16 20.40
C ARG A 945 17.09 43.73 20.99
N PRO A 946 17.70 43.61 22.19
CA PRO A 946 18.45 42.43 22.60
C PRO A 946 17.63 41.46 23.45
N SER A 947 17.67 40.18 23.10
CA SER A 947 17.62 39.03 24.01
C SER A 947 18.04 37.80 23.22
N SER A 948 18.65 36.83 23.89
CA SER A 948 19.29 35.62 23.36
C SER A 948 18.51 34.88 22.25
N PRO A 949 19.20 34.22 21.30
CA PRO A 949 18.55 33.26 20.40
C PRO A 949 18.07 32.06 21.21
N GLU A 950 16.81 32.07 21.63
CA GLU A 950 16.18 30.92 22.29
C GLU A 950 15.73 29.93 21.21
N ALA A 951 16.37 28.76 21.19
CA ALA A 951 15.85 27.61 20.47
C ALA A 951 14.51 27.20 21.11
N TYR A 952 13.48 26.97 20.31
CA TYR A 952 12.18 26.49 20.80
C TYR A 952 11.89 25.10 20.24
N GLN A 953 11.27 24.23 21.04
CA GLN A 953 10.90 22.88 20.61
C GLN A 953 9.42 22.81 20.24
N THR A 954 9.11 22.01 19.21
CA THR A 954 7.73 21.59 18.93
C THR A 954 7.58 20.08 19.06
N TYR A 955 6.36 19.63 19.35
CA TYR A 955 6.02 18.25 19.64
C TYR A 955 4.92 17.77 18.70
N SER A 956 5.14 16.60 18.08
CA SER A 956 4.14 15.90 17.29
C SER A 956 3.90 14.52 17.88
N GLY A 957 2.66 14.04 17.90
CA GLY A 957 2.36 12.80 18.60
C GLY A 957 0.95 12.29 18.45
N ILE A 958 0.64 11.33 19.32
CA ILE A 958 -0.58 10.54 19.30
C ILE A 958 -1.20 10.46 20.70
N GLY A 959 -2.52 10.31 20.75
CA GLY A 959 -3.28 10.25 22.00
C GLY A 959 -4.57 9.44 21.87
N LEU A 960 -5.31 9.36 22.97
CA LEU A 960 -6.62 8.69 23.03
C LEU A 960 -7.71 9.68 23.41
N LEU A 961 -8.87 9.50 22.79
CA LEU A 961 -10.13 10.10 23.21
C LEU A 961 -10.85 9.13 24.16
N LEU A 962 -11.29 9.63 25.31
CA LEU A 962 -11.79 8.82 26.43
C LEU A 962 -13.14 9.30 26.95
N ILE A 963 -13.88 8.35 27.53
CA ILE A 963 -15.06 8.61 28.38
C ILE A 963 -14.91 7.88 29.72
N THR A 964 -15.47 8.42 30.79
CA THR A 964 -15.53 7.72 32.08
C THR A 964 -16.41 6.47 31.93
N HIS A 965 -15.96 5.35 32.47
CA HIS A 965 -16.69 4.08 32.31
C HIS A 965 -18.12 4.15 32.88
N SER A 966 -18.33 4.90 33.96
CA SER A 966 -19.65 5.11 34.55
C SER A 966 -20.61 5.90 33.64
N ALA A 967 -20.12 6.91 32.92
CA ALA A 967 -20.94 7.68 32.00
C ALA A 967 -21.36 6.85 30.80
N TRP A 968 -20.42 6.10 30.22
CA TRP A 968 -20.72 5.14 29.16
C TRP A 968 -21.75 4.09 29.61
N PHE A 969 -21.59 3.51 30.80
CA PHE A 969 -22.52 2.51 31.33
C PHE A 969 -23.94 3.07 31.50
N ALA A 970 -24.09 4.28 32.05
CA ALA A 970 -25.39 4.92 32.24
C ALA A 970 -26.10 5.20 30.90
N ASP A 971 -25.35 5.63 29.89
CA ASP A 971 -25.86 5.87 28.53
C ASP A 971 -26.32 4.56 27.86
N GLN A 972 -25.54 3.49 28.00
CA GLN A 972 -25.90 2.15 27.52
C GLN A 972 -27.13 1.57 28.23
N GLU A 973 -27.26 1.80 29.54
CA GLU A 973 -28.44 1.41 30.31
C GLU A 973 -29.70 2.15 29.84
N GLN A 974 -29.58 3.46 29.60
CA GLN A 974 -30.66 4.28 29.06
C GLN A 974 -31.11 3.79 27.67
N LEU A 975 -30.17 3.63 26.73
CA LEU A 975 -30.46 3.13 25.37
C LEU A 975 -31.16 1.77 25.40
N TYR A 976 -30.76 0.88 26.31
CA TYR A 976 -31.42 -0.41 26.51
C TYR A 976 -32.86 -0.26 27.00
N HIS A 977 -33.10 0.61 27.98
CA HIS A 977 -34.46 0.87 28.49
C HIS A 977 -35.35 1.51 27.42
N GLU A 978 -34.83 2.44 26.63
CA GLU A 978 -35.54 3.05 25.50
C GLU A 978 -35.87 2.01 24.43
N TYR A 979 -34.90 1.18 24.04
CA TYR A 979 -35.11 0.10 23.07
C TYR A 979 -36.16 -0.92 23.55
N LYS A 980 -36.05 -1.37 24.81
CA LYS A 980 -37.00 -2.31 25.41
C LYS A 980 -38.41 -1.74 25.52
N SER A 981 -38.51 -0.43 25.79
CA SER A 981 -39.80 0.29 25.84
C SER A 981 -40.39 0.46 24.44
N ALA A 982 -39.56 0.76 23.43
CA ALA A 982 -39.99 0.83 22.02
C ALA A 982 -40.44 -0.53 21.46
N GLN A 983 -39.97 -1.63 22.03
CA GLN A 983 -40.41 -2.99 21.68
C GLN A 983 -41.63 -3.48 22.49
N ALA A 984 -42.14 -2.69 23.44
CA ALA A 984 -43.34 -3.07 24.18
C ALA A 984 -44.56 -3.17 23.23
N GLY A 985 -45.00 -4.40 22.96
CA GLY A 985 -46.14 -4.70 22.09
C GLY A 985 -45.79 -5.26 20.71
N VAL A 986 -44.51 -5.36 20.34
CA VAL A 986 -44.05 -6.00 19.10
C VAL A 986 -43.27 -7.26 19.46
N LYS A 987 -43.61 -8.40 18.85
CA LYS A 987 -42.87 -9.66 19.08
C LYS A 987 -41.48 -9.51 18.45
N PRO A 988 -40.38 -9.46 19.23
CA PRO A 988 -39.05 -9.27 18.66
C PRO A 988 -38.71 -10.40 17.69
N SER A 989 -37.95 -10.08 16.64
CA SER A 989 -37.33 -11.12 15.83
C SER A 989 -36.35 -11.92 16.69
N ARG A 990 -36.05 -13.16 16.30
CA ARG A 990 -35.10 -14.03 17.03
C ARG A 990 -33.72 -13.38 17.22
N GLU A 991 -33.31 -12.51 16.29
CA GLU A 991 -32.08 -11.73 16.36
C GLU A 991 -32.19 -10.58 17.37
N GLN A 992 -33.31 -9.85 17.40
CA GLN A 992 -33.55 -8.79 18.37
C GLN A 992 -33.60 -9.34 19.79
N GLU A 993 -34.26 -10.48 19.99
CA GLU A 993 -34.31 -11.19 21.27
C GLU A 993 -32.93 -11.69 21.71
N TRP A 994 -32.11 -12.20 20.77
CA TRP A 994 -30.74 -12.59 21.05
C TRP A 994 -29.85 -11.38 21.39
N ARG A 995 -29.94 -10.26 20.65
CA ARG A 995 -29.21 -9.02 20.95
C ARG A 995 -29.59 -8.47 22.32
N LEU A 996 -30.89 -8.46 22.65
CA LEU A 996 -31.40 -8.08 23.98
C LEU A 996 -30.79 -8.98 25.07
N ASN A 997 -30.76 -10.29 24.86
CA ASN A 997 -30.20 -11.23 25.84
C ASN A 997 -28.67 -11.10 25.98
N ALA A 998 -27.94 -10.91 24.88
CA ALA A 998 -26.50 -10.68 24.88
C ALA A 998 -26.16 -9.37 25.60
N PHE A 999 -26.91 -8.30 25.31
CA PHE A 999 -26.78 -7.01 25.97
C PHE A 999 -27.13 -7.08 27.46
N SER A 1000 -28.20 -7.77 27.85
CA SER A 1000 -28.53 -7.97 29.26
C SER A 1000 -27.45 -8.75 30.01
N LYS A 1001 -26.84 -9.77 29.39
CA LYS A 1001 -25.66 -10.46 29.96
C LYS A 1001 -24.45 -9.55 30.07
N LEU A 1002 -24.21 -8.69 29.06
CA LEU A 1002 -23.16 -7.68 29.10
C LEU A 1002 -23.36 -6.73 30.28
N MET A 1003 -24.56 -6.18 30.45
CA MET A 1003 -24.90 -5.28 31.56
C MET A 1003 -24.74 -5.95 32.92
N LEU A 1004 -25.09 -7.24 33.05
CA LEU A 1004 -24.89 -8.00 34.29
C LEU A 1004 -23.40 -8.22 34.60
N GLN A 1005 -22.61 -8.67 33.61
CA GLN A 1005 -21.17 -8.88 33.76
C GLN A 1005 -20.41 -7.57 34.02
N GLN A 1006 -20.82 -6.48 33.35
CA GLN A 1006 -20.26 -5.15 33.49
C GLN A 1006 -20.60 -4.53 34.86
N SER A 1007 -21.85 -4.67 35.32
CA SER A 1007 -22.25 -4.18 36.65
C SER A 1007 -21.52 -4.93 37.78
N GLU A 1008 -21.39 -6.26 37.70
CA GLU A 1008 -20.60 -7.05 38.65
C GLU A 1008 -19.10 -6.66 38.65
N ARG A 1009 -18.54 -6.35 37.48
CA ARG A 1009 -17.15 -5.88 37.33
C ARG A 1009 -16.93 -4.50 37.94
N VAL A 1010 -17.76 -3.53 37.59
CA VAL A 1010 -17.71 -2.16 38.15
C VAL A 1010 -17.90 -2.21 39.67
N MET A 1011 -18.80 -3.05 40.17
CA MET A 1011 -19.00 -3.26 41.61
C MET A 1011 -17.75 -3.84 42.31
N LYS A 1012 -17.04 -4.79 41.68
CA LYS A 1012 -15.77 -5.31 42.21
C LYS A 1012 -14.63 -4.28 42.19
N MET A 1013 -14.60 -3.40 41.20
CA MET A 1013 -13.56 -2.37 41.04
C MET A 1013 -13.79 -1.11 41.91
N LYS A 1014 -15.05 -0.77 42.22
CA LYS A 1014 -15.45 0.40 43.02
C LYS A 1014 -14.80 0.47 44.41
N GLY A 1015 -14.30 -0.66 44.95
CA GLY A 1015 -13.61 -0.70 46.24
C GLY A 1015 -12.08 -0.47 46.19
N GLN A 1016 -11.46 -0.44 45.00
CA GLN A 1016 -9.98 -0.45 44.86
C GLN A 1016 -9.41 0.54 43.83
N ILE A 1017 -10.22 1.22 43.01
CA ILE A 1017 -9.73 1.96 41.83
C ILE A 1017 -10.18 3.43 41.81
N ALA A 1018 -9.23 4.36 41.61
CA ALA A 1018 -9.49 5.81 41.66
C ALA A 1018 -10.20 6.38 40.41
N SER A 1019 -10.01 5.83 39.20
CA SER A 1019 -10.75 6.22 37.98
C SER A 1019 -10.59 5.18 36.85
N VAL A 1020 -11.69 4.81 36.19
CA VAL A 1020 -11.73 3.85 35.05
C VAL A 1020 -12.27 4.55 33.81
N TYR A 1021 -11.58 4.36 32.68
CA TYR A 1021 -11.90 5.01 31.40
C TYR A 1021 -12.02 3.98 30.28
N ARG A 1022 -12.82 4.33 29.27
CA ARG A 1022 -13.01 3.57 28.03
C ARG A 1022 -12.48 4.38 26.85
N ARG A 1023 -11.75 3.74 25.92
CA ARG A 1023 -11.31 4.35 24.65
C ARG A 1023 -12.49 4.47 23.70
N VAL A 1024 -12.65 5.65 23.12
CA VAL A 1024 -13.71 5.97 22.14
C VAL A 1024 -13.18 6.61 20.86
N GLY A 1025 -11.87 6.80 20.76
CA GLY A 1025 -11.20 7.27 19.56
C GLY A 1025 -9.71 7.49 19.76
N ALA A 1026 -9.04 7.92 18.70
CA ALA A 1026 -7.64 8.30 18.69
C ALA A 1026 -7.46 9.80 18.38
N LEU A 1027 -6.33 10.35 18.79
CA LEU A 1027 -5.92 11.72 18.52
C LEU A 1027 -4.56 11.75 17.82
N GLN A 1028 -4.39 12.73 16.94
CA GLN A 1028 -3.09 13.08 16.36
C GLN A 1028 -2.89 14.59 16.42
N PHE A 1029 -1.70 15.02 16.80
CA PHE A 1029 -1.33 16.43 16.85
C PHE A 1029 0.05 16.63 16.24
N ARG A 1030 0.28 17.83 15.70
CA ARG A 1030 1.54 18.22 15.07
C ARG A 1030 1.95 19.60 15.55
N ASP A 1031 3.26 19.80 15.63
CA ASP A 1031 3.88 21.10 15.86
C ASP A 1031 3.38 21.86 17.11
N LEU A 1032 3.03 21.14 18.17
CA LEU A 1032 2.62 21.74 19.45
C LEU A 1032 3.83 22.37 20.14
N ASP A 1033 3.74 23.62 20.59
CA ASP A 1033 4.85 24.27 21.29
C ASP A 1033 5.17 23.59 22.64
N GLU A 1034 6.41 23.76 23.09
CA GLU A 1034 6.91 23.15 24.34
C GLU A 1034 6.10 23.55 25.58
N GLN A 1035 5.63 24.80 25.68
CA GLN A 1035 4.87 25.26 26.83
C GLN A 1035 3.50 24.58 26.89
N ALA A 1036 2.79 24.51 25.77
CA ALA A 1036 1.54 23.80 25.63
C ALA A 1036 1.72 22.29 25.86
N PHE A 1037 2.76 21.68 25.29
CA PHE A 1037 3.05 20.26 25.49
C PHE A 1037 3.33 19.92 26.96
N ASN A 1038 4.14 20.74 27.64
CA ASN A 1038 4.44 20.57 29.07
C ASN A 1038 3.20 20.77 29.95
N ALA A 1039 2.30 21.69 29.58
CA ALA A 1039 1.02 21.85 30.26
C ALA A 1039 0.16 20.58 30.15
N LEU A 1040 0.08 19.98 28.96
CA LEU A 1040 -0.69 18.75 28.71
C LEU A 1040 -0.06 17.49 29.33
N THR A 1041 1.26 17.46 29.51
CA THR A 1041 2.01 16.28 29.98
C THR A 1041 2.59 16.42 31.39
N ASN A 1042 2.19 17.47 32.12
CA ASN A 1042 2.70 17.82 33.44
C ASN A 1042 2.80 16.62 34.40
N GLU A 1043 4.02 16.32 34.83
CA GLU A 1043 4.31 15.14 35.65
C GLU A 1043 3.62 15.15 37.01
N GLN A 1044 3.43 16.34 37.60
CA GLN A 1044 2.79 16.50 38.91
C GLN A 1044 1.28 16.21 38.86
N LEU A 1045 0.67 16.28 37.69
CA LEU A 1045 -0.76 16.05 37.47
C LEU A 1045 -1.09 14.62 37.01
N ARG A 1046 -0.08 13.74 36.86
CA ARG A 1046 -0.29 12.36 36.43
C ARG A 1046 -1.16 11.59 37.43
N LYS A 1047 -2.15 10.88 36.91
CA LYS A 1047 -3.05 10.02 37.67
C LYS A 1047 -2.82 8.55 37.31
N ASN A 1048 -3.06 7.67 38.27
CA ASN A 1048 -3.18 6.23 38.00
C ASN A 1048 -4.56 5.96 37.43
N ILE A 1049 -4.60 5.56 36.16
CA ILE A 1049 -5.84 5.31 35.43
C ILE A 1049 -5.86 3.85 34.97
N TRP A 1050 -7.06 3.30 34.90
CA TRP A 1050 -7.28 2.00 34.25
C TRP A 1050 -8.03 2.25 32.94
N LEU A 1051 -7.45 1.76 31.84
CA LEU A 1051 -8.04 1.78 30.51
C LEU A 1051 -8.63 0.40 30.22
N GLU A 1052 -9.95 0.32 30.09
CA GLU A 1052 -10.66 -0.92 29.76
C GLU A 1052 -10.84 -1.12 28.26
#